data_AF-T1G2S5-F1
#
_entry.id   AF-T1G2S5-F1
#
_cell.length_a   1.000
_cell.length_b   1.000
_cell.length_c   1.000
_cell.angle_alpha   90.00
_cell.angle_beta   90.00
_cell.angle_gamma   90.00
#
_symmetry.space_group_name_H-M   'P 1'
#
loop_
_entity.id
_entity.type
_entity.pdbx_description
1 polymer ?
#
loop_
_entity_poly.entity_id
_entity_poly.type
_entity_poly.pdbx_seq_one_letter_code
_entity_poly.pdbx_strand_id
1 'polypeptide(L)'
;MRLAADEQHLITCSLDGGVLVWRVDGDGVAGGMARGVKKDVAYSEEVLVDRMDYEELNSSLEDLRKRLLDLKAGNDYQLRMLEAGNQEKINDLTEKYLQEMNNLKNKIQNQKQEREKFEKRIKDELKELIDRHEEETRDMEQRNNQKLMTEYEKYQELQNKSQRMQEEYERKIFSIEKDREKRLHELTEYHEEKLKNMAIEIEKLERKCEMLIREREEMVTQIEEDADREIVAVKTKLQSNVKEKVAAVDKMKGCQVSVMTKKFLSMQKEMDANKELIDKGKSEISNLNGTITNLEKTITGLKREIQERDDAILDKVAISMIMPTTKFAYLLTCLYIFFKLLKYIQLNEKRIYELKKLNEEAEKFKFVLDYRIHELKNQVQPKDDEIETKKDIMNNVGDDDEGDDDFDVKRCPGALNDDMELELGRYQKVTTQLETNLDNAKQRLSAAEKELQKERQKVHAVEMKVQSFKTDLHNCVGYIQDYKLLKSTIRAMYLKHVQDDMRDYVSEDADKKNDFARQRDHLEKTMVSLVKKHQRESNVQKTDNLRIMQDNINLIKEVNELRRELQISNVKIHDLEVAAKIRLRKNANASLTAATASNDIYKIGTSADEYKNADEATLRMEMMEKNKLLELQQEEMKKLRNILQQIELGHNSRPSSGQKLSPINGDKN
;
A
#
# COMPACT_ATOMS: atom_id res chain seq x y z
N MET A 1 106.81 116.99 85.92
CA MET A 1 108.02 117.22 85.11
C MET A 1 108.70 115.88 84.87
N ARG A 2 108.93 115.48 83.61
CA ARG A 2 109.58 114.21 83.25
C ARG A 2 110.40 114.40 81.98
N LEU A 3 111.64 113.89 81.98
CA LEU A 3 112.50 113.89 80.79
C LEU A 3 111.95 112.87 79.78
N ALA A 4 111.87 113.25 78.51
CA ALA A 4 111.47 112.36 77.44
C ALA A 4 112.53 111.25 77.26
N ALA A 5 112.13 110.11 76.69
CA ALA A 5 112.98 108.92 76.59
C ALA A 5 114.23 109.11 75.69
N ASP A 6 114.31 110.22 74.96
CA ASP A 6 115.48 110.64 74.18
C ASP A 6 116.47 111.51 74.97
N GLU A 7 116.15 111.85 76.23
CA GLU A 7 116.92 112.68 77.18
C GLU A 7 117.25 114.11 76.69
N GLN A 8 116.73 114.51 75.52
CA GLN A 8 116.97 115.83 74.92
C GLN A 8 115.88 116.86 75.26
N HIS A 9 114.71 116.38 75.67
CA HIS A 9 113.55 117.22 75.93
C HIS A 9 113.00 116.97 77.33
N LEU A 10 112.83 118.03 78.11
CA LEU A 10 112.22 117.98 79.43
C LEU A 10 110.78 118.48 79.34
N ILE A 11 109.81 117.62 79.69
CA ILE A 11 108.38 117.94 79.60
C ILE A 11 107.83 118.22 81.00
N THR A 12 107.30 119.42 81.19
CA THR A 12 106.55 119.82 82.39
C THR A 12 105.07 119.91 82.06
N CYS A 13 104.23 119.19 82.78
CA CYS A 13 102.77 119.35 82.76
C CYS A 13 102.29 119.97 84.06
N SER A 14 101.33 120.88 83.95
CA SER A 14 100.60 121.50 85.06
C SER A 14 99.26 120.78 85.29
N LEU A 15 98.67 120.95 86.48
CA LEU A 15 97.46 120.23 86.93
C LEU A 15 96.19 120.62 86.15
N ASP A 16 96.24 121.75 85.45
CA ASP A 16 95.21 122.30 84.55
C ASP A 16 95.38 121.84 83.08
N GLY A 17 96.28 120.89 82.82
CA GLY A 17 96.44 120.25 81.51
C GLY A 17 97.36 120.97 80.52
N GLY A 18 98.01 122.07 80.93
CA GLY A 18 99.03 122.74 80.12
C GLY A 18 100.36 121.98 80.10
N VAL A 19 100.95 121.79 78.91
CA VAL A 19 102.23 121.07 78.73
C VAL A 19 103.28 121.98 78.08
N LEU A 20 104.42 122.16 78.75
CA LEU A 20 105.59 122.93 78.29
C LEU A 20 106.77 121.99 78.05
N VAL A 21 107.47 122.17 76.94
CA VAL A 21 108.60 121.33 76.51
C VAL A 21 109.87 122.17 76.38
N TRP A 22 110.90 121.81 77.12
CA TRP A 22 112.20 122.50 77.18
C TRP A 22 113.28 121.67 76.45
N ARG A 23 114.19 122.32 75.73
CA ARG A 23 115.36 121.68 75.08
C ARG A 23 116.64 121.95 75.88
N VAL A 24 117.48 120.94 76.08
CA VAL A 24 118.68 121.01 76.95
C VAL A 24 119.95 120.79 76.11
N ASP A 25 120.88 121.75 76.08
CA ASP A 25 122.17 121.67 75.36
C ASP A 25 123.37 121.68 76.34
N GLY A 26 124.37 120.81 76.15
CA GLY A 26 125.59 120.74 76.95
C GLY A 26 126.85 120.52 76.09
N ASP A 27 127.94 121.25 76.38
CA ASP A 27 129.14 121.41 75.54
C ASP A 27 130.41 120.82 76.20
N GLY A 28 131.17 119.98 75.45
CA GLY A 28 132.54 119.47 75.71
C GLY A 28 132.72 118.40 76.82
N VAL A 29 133.54 117.31 76.73
CA VAL A 29 134.62 116.87 75.84
C VAL A 29 134.83 115.33 76.01
N ALA A 30 135.17 114.66 74.89
CA ALA A 30 135.88 113.38 74.70
C ALA A 30 135.30 112.02 75.17
N GLY A 31 134.78 111.27 74.19
CA GLY A 31 135.40 110.01 73.75
C GLY A 31 134.92 108.69 74.38
N GLY A 32 134.17 107.89 73.60
CA GLY A 32 134.18 106.42 73.73
C GLY A 32 132.89 105.71 74.14
N MET A 33 131.89 105.73 73.26
CA MET A 33 130.99 104.61 72.88
C MET A 33 130.52 103.58 73.94
N ALA A 34 129.22 103.60 74.27
CA ALA A 34 128.43 102.38 74.50
C ALA A 34 126.97 102.58 74.07
N ARG A 35 126.46 101.57 73.35
CA ARG A 35 125.13 101.46 72.74
C ARG A 35 124.03 101.38 73.81
N GLY A 36 122.88 102.02 73.53
CA GLY A 36 121.64 101.87 74.30
C GLY A 36 120.42 102.11 73.41
N VAL A 37 119.93 101.01 72.85
CA VAL A 37 118.73 100.81 72.02
C VAL A 37 117.55 101.70 72.43
N LYS A 38 117.01 102.46 71.46
CA LYS A 38 115.73 103.20 71.59
C LYS A 38 114.57 102.20 71.66
N LYS A 39 113.68 102.49 72.60
CA LYS A 39 112.56 101.70 73.10
C LYS A 39 111.34 101.92 72.19
N ASP A 40 111.00 100.95 71.34
CA ASP A 40 109.76 100.98 70.55
C ASP A 40 108.57 100.62 71.46
N VAL A 41 107.62 101.55 71.57
CA VAL A 41 106.41 101.46 72.40
C VAL A 41 105.23 101.09 71.49
N ALA A 42 104.42 100.09 71.87
CA ALA A 42 103.24 99.61 71.13
C ALA A 42 102.04 100.58 71.25
N TYR A 43 101.31 100.79 70.14
CA TYR A 43 100.07 101.59 70.06
C TYR A 43 98.83 100.72 70.40
N SER A 44 97.77 101.30 70.98
CA SER A 44 96.51 100.58 71.30
C SER A 44 95.46 100.72 70.19
N GLU A 45 94.79 99.62 69.82
CA GLU A 45 93.68 99.54 68.83
C GLU A 45 92.29 99.85 69.43
N GLU A 46 92.26 100.40 70.65
CA GLU A 46 91.03 100.76 71.36
C GLU A 46 90.46 102.08 70.82
N VAL A 47 89.29 102.01 70.18
CA VAL A 47 88.52 103.19 69.77
C VAL A 47 87.75 103.69 70.99
N LEU A 48 88.20 104.80 71.57
CA LEU A 48 87.49 105.48 72.64
C LEU A 48 86.24 106.14 72.05
N VAL A 49 85.08 105.57 72.37
CA VAL A 49 83.76 106.15 72.08
C VAL A 49 83.24 106.79 73.36
N ASP A 50 82.59 107.95 73.25
CA ASP A 50 81.99 108.58 74.42
C ASP A 50 80.96 107.63 75.06
N ARG A 51 80.95 107.57 76.39
CA ARG A 51 80.06 106.67 77.14
C ARG A 51 78.59 107.00 76.85
N MET A 52 78.30 108.28 76.59
CA MET A 52 76.98 108.74 76.18
C MET A 52 76.55 108.13 74.84
N ASP A 53 77.40 108.16 73.82
CA ASP A 53 77.10 107.60 72.50
C ASP A 53 76.88 106.08 72.54
N TYR A 54 77.63 105.35 73.40
CA TYR A 54 77.44 103.92 73.59
C TYR A 54 76.12 103.60 74.31
N GLU A 55 75.77 104.36 75.34
CA GLU A 55 74.50 104.20 76.07
C GLU A 55 73.29 104.54 75.18
N GLU A 56 73.38 105.59 74.35
CA GLU A 56 72.36 105.92 73.35
C GLU A 56 72.22 104.83 72.26
N LEU A 57 73.34 104.32 71.74
CA LEU A 57 73.32 103.23 70.77
C LEU A 57 72.70 101.96 71.37
N ASN A 58 73.06 101.60 72.60
CA ASN A 58 72.50 100.43 73.27
C ASN A 58 71.00 100.60 73.56
N SER A 59 70.56 101.79 73.97
CA SER A 59 69.14 102.12 74.11
C SER A 59 68.41 101.99 72.78
N SER A 60 68.98 102.49 71.68
CA SER A 60 68.38 102.36 70.35
C SER A 60 68.29 100.90 69.89
N LEU A 61 69.28 100.08 70.23
CA LEU A 61 69.34 98.66 69.91
C LEU A 61 68.30 97.87 70.70
N GLU A 62 68.09 98.19 71.98
CA GLU A 62 67.01 97.63 72.79
C GLU A 62 65.62 97.99 72.27
N ASP A 63 65.41 99.24 71.84
CA ASP A 63 64.15 99.67 71.23
C ASP A 63 63.90 98.99 69.89
N LEU A 64 64.94 98.82 69.07
CA LEU A 64 64.87 98.04 67.83
C LEU A 64 64.56 96.56 68.11
N ARG A 65 65.13 95.97 69.16
CA ARG A 65 64.81 94.59 69.59
C ARG A 65 63.37 94.46 70.07
N LYS A 66 62.86 95.40 70.86
CA LYS A 66 61.44 95.43 71.27
C LYS A 66 60.53 95.55 70.06
N ARG A 67 60.82 96.48 69.13
CA ARG A 67 60.06 96.61 67.87
C ARG A 67 60.11 95.35 67.02
N LEU A 68 61.26 94.68 66.93
CA LEU A 68 61.38 93.39 66.23
C LEU A 68 60.57 92.29 66.91
N LEU A 69 60.55 92.24 68.24
CA LEU A 69 59.73 91.30 69.00
C LEU A 69 58.24 91.57 68.79
N ASP A 70 57.81 92.84 68.82
CA ASP A 70 56.44 93.25 68.60
C ASP A 70 56.00 92.97 67.15
N LEU A 71 56.86 93.27 66.16
CA LEU A 71 56.64 92.92 64.76
C LEU A 71 56.56 91.42 64.54
N LYS A 72 57.43 90.64 65.19
CA LYS A 72 57.43 89.18 65.12
C LYS A 72 56.15 88.62 65.74
N ALA A 73 55.74 89.09 66.91
CA ALA A 73 54.50 88.69 67.56
C ALA A 73 53.27 89.08 66.73
N GLY A 74 53.28 90.26 66.11
CA GLY A 74 52.23 90.71 65.19
C GLY A 74 52.13 89.85 63.94
N ASN A 75 53.27 89.49 63.34
CA ASN A 75 53.31 88.61 62.17
C ASN A 75 52.88 87.16 62.52
N ASP A 76 53.35 86.64 63.66
CA ASP A 76 52.95 85.32 64.15
C ASP A 76 51.43 85.27 64.45
N TYR A 77 50.87 86.36 64.99
CA TYR A 77 49.43 86.50 65.19
C TYR A 77 48.66 86.53 63.86
N GLN A 78 49.13 87.31 62.88
CA GLN A 78 48.54 87.34 61.54
C GLN A 78 48.60 85.98 60.85
N LEU A 79 49.73 85.27 60.98
CA LEU A 79 49.90 83.94 60.42
C LEU A 79 48.91 82.95 61.05
N ARG A 80 48.76 82.93 62.38
CA ARG A 80 47.77 82.08 63.07
C ARG A 80 46.34 82.40 62.68
N MET A 81 46.00 83.68 62.50
CA MET A 81 44.66 84.08 62.04
C MET A 81 44.40 83.59 60.61
N LEU A 82 45.38 83.70 59.71
CA LEU A 82 45.27 83.19 58.35
C LEU A 82 45.21 81.65 58.31
N GLU A 83 46.02 80.96 59.12
CA GLU A 83 46.00 79.51 59.30
C GLU A 83 44.64 79.05 59.81
N ALA A 84 44.08 79.72 60.82
CA ALA A 84 42.75 79.41 61.35
C ALA A 84 41.66 79.60 60.28
N GLY A 85 41.69 80.70 59.52
CA GLY A 85 40.74 80.94 58.42
C GLY A 85 40.89 79.96 57.25
N ASN A 86 42.11 79.54 56.93
CA ASN A 86 42.35 78.51 55.93
C ASN A 86 41.87 77.14 56.42
N GLN A 87 42.06 76.82 57.70
CA GLN A 87 41.57 75.59 58.31
C GLN A 87 40.04 75.54 58.30
N GLU A 88 39.37 76.66 58.60
CA GLU A 88 37.91 76.77 58.51
C GLU A 88 37.41 76.52 57.07
N LYS A 89 38.04 77.15 56.07
CA LYS A 89 37.71 76.89 54.65
C LYS A 89 37.93 75.43 54.23
N ILE A 90 39.00 74.80 54.72
CA ILE A 90 39.27 73.38 54.49
C ILE A 90 38.17 72.53 55.11
N ASN A 91 37.75 72.85 56.34
CA ASN A 91 36.68 72.13 57.04
C ASN A 91 35.34 72.28 56.30
N ASP A 92 34.96 73.48 55.89
CA ASP A 92 33.72 73.74 55.12
C ASP A 92 33.69 72.98 53.80
N LEU A 93 34.82 72.96 53.07
CA LEU A 93 34.95 72.20 51.83
C LEU A 93 34.87 70.70 52.10
N THR A 94 35.53 70.23 53.15
CA THR A 94 35.49 68.81 53.55
C THR A 94 34.07 68.39 53.91
N GLU A 95 33.32 69.22 54.63
CA GLU A 95 31.93 68.97 54.98
C GLU A 95 31.04 68.92 53.73
N LYS A 96 31.19 69.86 52.80
CA LYS A 96 30.46 69.85 51.52
C LYS A 96 30.75 68.59 50.70
N TYR A 97 32.02 68.18 50.60
CA TYR A 97 32.39 66.95 49.90
C TYR A 97 31.86 65.70 50.61
N LEU A 98 31.86 65.67 51.94
CA LEU A 98 31.25 64.58 52.71
C LEU A 98 29.74 64.51 52.48
N GLN A 99 29.04 65.66 52.43
CA GLN A 99 27.61 65.72 52.11
C GLN A 99 27.33 65.23 50.68
N GLU A 100 28.10 65.68 49.68
CA GLU A 100 27.97 65.20 48.29
C GLU A 100 28.25 63.70 48.17
N MET A 101 29.29 63.20 48.85
CA MET A 101 29.61 61.77 48.89
C MET A 101 28.48 60.98 49.52
N ASN A 102 27.91 61.46 50.63
CA ASN A 102 26.76 60.81 51.28
C ASN A 102 25.51 60.84 50.40
N ASN A 103 25.24 61.94 49.70
CA ASN A 103 24.13 62.05 48.75
C ASN A 103 24.30 61.08 47.57
N LEU A 104 25.50 60.97 47.01
CA LEU A 104 25.81 60.01 45.95
C LEU A 104 25.68 58.57 46.45
N LYS A 105 26.18 58.28 47.66
CA LYS A 105 26.06 56.95 48.28
C LYS A 105 24.59 56.57 48.47
N ASN A 106 23.76 57.48 48.98
CA ASN A 106 22.31 57.28 49.12
C ASN A 106 21.63 57.08 47.76
N LYS A 107 22.01 57.85 46.73
CA LYS A 107 21.46 57.70 45.38
C LYS A 107 21.81 56.34 44.76
N ILE A 108 23.06 55.89 44.90
CA ILE A 108 23.50 54.56 44.46
C ILE A 108 22.73 53.48 45.20
N GLN A 109 22.55 53.62 46.51
CA GLN A 109 21.80 52.66 47.32
C GLN A 109 20.32 52.58 46.92
N ASN A 110 19.67 53.72 46.68
CA ASN A 110 18.29 53.76 46.19
C ASN A 110 18.17 53.12 44.80
N GLN A 111 19.07 53.45 43.87
CA GLN A 111 19.08 52.84 42.53
C GLN A 111 19.29 51.32 42.60
N LYS A 112 20.14 50.84 43.51
CA LYS A 112 20.34 49.40 43.72
C LYS A 112 19.05 48.74 44.21
N GLN A 113 18.34 49.35 45.17
CA GLN A 113 17.06 48.85 45.66
C GLN A 113 15.96 48.87 44.57
N GLU A 114 15.91 49.91 43.74
CA GLU A 114 14.95 49.98 42.64
C GLU A 114 15.22 48.92 41.57
N ARG A 115 16.49 48.69 41.22
CA ARG A 115 16.87 47.60 40.31
C ARG A 115 16.49 46.24 40.88
N GLU A 116 16.76 45.99 42.15
CA GLU A 116 16.40 44.73 42.81
C GLU A 116 14.88 44.50 42.84
N LYS A 117 14.09 45.55 43.12
CA LYS A 117 12.62 45.49 43.05
C LYS A 117 12.12 45.23 41.62
N PHE A 118 12.75 45.83 40.62
CA PHE A 118 12.38 45.62 39.22
C PHE A 118 12.74 44.22 38.73
N GLU A 119 13.94 43.72 39.07
CA GLU A 119 14.35 42.34 38.79
C GLU A 119 13.42 41.33 39.46
N LYS A 120 12.99 41.59 40.69
CA LYS A 120 12.01 40.75 41.37
C LYS A 120 10.67 40.73 40.63
N ARG A 121 10.14 41.89 40.21
CA ARG A 121 8.89 41.96 39.42
C ARG A 121 8.99 41.18 38.12
N ILE A 122 10.07 41.34 37.36
CA ILE A 122 10.26 40.58 36.11
C ILE A 122 10.32 39.08 36.39
N LYS A 123 11.02 38.66 37.45
CA LYS A 123 11.08 37.24 37.84
C LYS A 123 9.70 36.70 38.21
N ASP A 124 8.91 37.47 38.94
CA ASP A 124 7.55 37.09 39.34
C ASP A 124 6.63 37.02 38.09
N GLU A 125 6.67 38.01 37.19
CA GLU A 125 5.91 38.00 35.93
C GLU A 125 6.32 36.86 35.00
N LEU A 126 7.61 36.57 34.90
CA LEU A 126 8.13 35.45 34.11
C LEU A 126 7.64 34.11 34.69
N LYS A 127 7.64 33.99 36.03
CA LYS A 127 7.14 32.80 36.71
C LYS A 127 5.64 32.62 36.48
N GLU A 128 4.83 33.66 36.61
CA GLU A 128 3.40 33.61 36.30
C GLU A 128 3.13 33.26 34.82
N LEU A 129 3.99 33.69 33.90
CA LEU A 129 3.87 33.33 32.49
C LEU A 129 4.20 31.84 32.26
N ILE A 130 5.25 31.32 32.91
CA ILE A 130 5.60 29.89 32.86
C ILE A 130 4.48 29.04 33.45
N ASP A 131 3.98 29.40 34.64
CA ASP A 131 2.93 28.66 35.33
C ASP A 131 1.65 28.62 34.47
N ARG A 132 1.27 29.72 33.80
CA ARG A 132 0.14 29.76 32.86
C ARG A 132 0.35 28.85 31.65
N HIS A 133 1.52 28.89 31.01
CA HIS A 133 1.79 28.02 29.86
C HIS A 133 1.86 26.54 30.25
N GLU A 134 2.36 26.21 31.45
CA GLU A 134 2.32 24.85 31.98
C GLU A 134 0.90 24.37 32.26
N GLU A 135 0.01 25.25 32.72
CA GLU A 135 -1.41 24.96 32.89
C GLU A 135 -2.12 24.78 31.55
N GLU A 136 -1.93 25.70 30.59
CA GLU A 136 -2.47 25.59 29.23
C GLU A 136 -2.02 24.31 28.52
N THR A 137 -0.74 23.92 28.69
CA THR A 137 -0.20 22.69 28.12
C THR A 137 -0.86 21.47 28.73
N ARG A 138 -0.99 21.43 30.07
CA ARG A 138 -1.70 20.35 30.78
C ARG A 138 -3.16 20.25 30.35
N ASP A 139 -3.86 21.37 30.22
CA ASP A 139 -5.25 21.42 29.74
C ASP A 139 -5.39 20.88 28.32
N MET A 140 -4.48 21.26 27.42
CA MET A 140 -4.46 20.77 26.05
C MET A 140 -4.17 19.27 25.99
N GLU A 141 -3.23 18.78 26.80
CA GLU A 141 -2.95 17.35 26.94
C GLU A 141 -4.17 16.59 27.46
N GLN A 142 -4.84 17.10 28.50
CA GLN A 142 -6.06 16.48 29.04
C GLN A 142 -7.19 16.45 28.01
N ARG A 143 -7.43 17.55 27.28
CA ARG A 143 -8.44 17.59 26.20
C ARG A 143 -8.11 16.62 25.07
N ASN A 144 -6.85 16.51 24.68
CA ASN A 144 -6.41 15.58 23.64
C ASN A 144 -6.55 14.12 24.11
N ASN A 145 -6.15 13.83 25.35
CA ASN A 145 -6.32 12.51 25.96
C ASN A 145 -7.81 12.14 26.08
N GLN A 146 -8.66 13.06 26.51
CA GLN A 146 -10.11 12.83 26.58
C GLN A 146 -10.71 12.53 25.19
N LYS A 147 -10.33 13.31 24.16
CA LYS A 147 -10.73 13.01 22.78
C LYS A 147 -10.26 11.63 22.33
N LEU A 148 -9.00 11.28 22.60
CA LEU A 148 -8.45 9.98 22.27
C LEU A 148 -9.24 8.84 22.96
N MET A 149 -9.61 9.01 24.23
CA MET A 149 -10.45 8.05 24.96
C MET A 149 -11.83 7.91 24.31
N THR A 150 -12.50 9.00 23.96
CA THR A 150 -13.81 8.92 23.28
C THR A 150 -13.73 8.28 21.90
N GLU A 151 -12.65 8.51 21.14
CA GLU A 151 -12.44 7.86 19.85
C GLU A 151 -12.11 6.37 20.02
N TYR A 152 -11.39 6.00 21.08
CA TYR A 152 -11.15 4.61 21.45
C TYR A 152 -12.45 3.88 21.84
N GLU A 153 -13.31 4.50 22.64
CA GLU A 153 -14.63 3.97 23.00
C GLU A 153 -15.51 3.77 21.76
N LYS A 154 -15.58 4.75 20.86
CA LYS A 154 -16.30 4.62 19.58
C LYS A 154 -15.74 3.51 18.71
N TYR A 155 -14.41 3.38 18.63
CA TYR A 155 -13.76 2.30 17.90
C TYR A 155 -14.13 0.94 18.49
N GLN A 156 -14.09 0.82 19.81
CA GLN A 156 -14.45 -0.42 20.52
C GLN A 156 -15.94 -0.76 20.34
N GLU A 157 -16.84 0.22 20.38
CA GLU A 157 -18.25 0.02 20.05
C GLU A 157 -18.45 -0.44 18.61
N LEU A 158 -17.75 0.17 17.65
CA LEU A 158 -17.85 -0.19 16.24
C LEU A 158 -17.32 -1.62 16.01
N GLN A 159 -16.21 -1.98 16.67
CA GLN A 159 -15.65 -3.32 16.66
C GLN A 159 -16.65 -4.34 17.22
N ASN A 160 -17.26 -4.03 18.37
CA ASN A 160 -18.29 -4.88 18.98
C ASN A 160 -19.54 -5.01 18.09
N LYS A 161 -19.99 -3.91 17.44
CA LYS A 161 -21.09 -3.95 16.47
C LYS A 161 -20.74 -4.82 15.27
N SER A 162 -19.53 -4.68 14.72
CA SER A 162 -19.05 -5.50 13.61
C SER A 162 -19.02 -6.99 13.98
N GLN A 163 -18.51 -7.32 15.17
CA GLN A 163 -18.48 -8.69 15.66
C GLN A 163 -19.89 -9.27 15.84
N ARG A 164 -20.81 -8.53 16.47
CA ARG A 164 -22.21 -8.97 16.60
C ARG A 164 -22.87 -9.22 15.25
N MET A 165 -22.66 -8.31 14.28
CA MET A 165 -23.16 -8.50 12.93
C MET A 165 -22.57 -9.75 12.27
N GLN A 166 -21.27 -10.01 12.45
CA GLN A 166 -20.64 -11.24 11.95
C GLN A 166 -21.25 -12.50 12.58
N GLU A 167 -21.40 -12.54 13.91
CA GLU A 167 -22.02 -13.68 14.62
C GLU A 167 -23.49 -13.90 14.20
N GLU A 168 -24.23 -12.84 13.89
CA GLU A 168 -25.58 -12.95 13.35
C GLU A 168 -25.59 -13.51 11.92
N TYR A 169 -24.67 -13.08 11.07
CA TYR A 169 -24.54 -13.62 9.71
C TYR A 169 -24.10 -15.07 9.72
N GLU A 170 -23.15 -15.45 10.58
CA GLU A 170 -22.73 -16.84 10.78
C GLU A 170 -23.90 -17.70 11.26
N ARG A 171 -24.70 -17.22 12.21
CA ARG A 171 -25.93 -17.91 12.66
C ARG A 171 -26.94 -18.09 11.52
N LYS A 172 -27.15 -17.06 10.70
CA LYS A 172 -28.05 -17.14 9.53
C LYS A 172 -27.54 -18.15 8.51
N ILE A 173 -26.25 -18.11 8.18
CA ILE A 173 -25.60 -19.06 7.27
C ILE A 173 -25.78 -20.49 7.82
N PHE A 174 -25.47 -20.71 9.10
CA PHE A 174 -25.61 -22.02 9.73
C PHE A 174 -27.06 -22.55 9.70
N SER A 175 -28.06 -21.70 9.96
CA SER A 175 -29.46 -22.11 9.88
C SER A 175 -29.88 -22.51 8.46
N ILE A 176 -29.44 -21.74 7.45
CA ILE A 176 -29.73 -22.00 6.04
C ILE A 176 -29.01 -23.26 5.56
N GLU A 177 -27.76 -23.46 5.96
CA GLU A 177 -26.99 -24.67 5.64
C GLU A 177 -27.64 -25.91 6.25
N LYS A 178 -28.03 -25.85 7.53
CA LYS A 178 -28.74 -26.94 8.20
C LYS A 178 -30.06 -27.27 7.51
N ASP A 179 -30.83 -26.27 7.11
CA ASP A 179 -32.10 -26.49 6.41
C ASP A 179 -31.89 -26.99 4.98
N ARG A 180 -30.85 -26.51 4.28
CA ARG A 180 -30.45 -27.03 2.96
C ARG A 180 -30.01 -28.49 3.06
N GLU A 181 -29.23 -28.83 4.07
CA GLU A 181 -28.75 -30.20 4.31
C GLU A 181 -29.91 -31.15 4.59
N LYS A 182 -30.88 -30.74 5.42
CA LYS A 182 -32.13 -31.51 5.62
C LYS A 182 -32.89 -31.73 4.32
N ARG A 183 -33.12 -30.68 3.53
CA ARG A 183 -33.85 -30.79 2.25
C ARG A 183 -33.11 -31.67 1.24
N LEU A 184 -31.78 -31.57 1.21
CA LEU A 184 -30.95 -32.45 0.39
C LEU A 184 -31.10 -33.90 0.86
N HIS A 185 -31.06 -34.14 2.17
CA HIS A 185 -31.23 -35.47 2.74
C HIS A 185 -32.60 -36.06 2.39
N GLU A 186 -33.69 -35.33 2.63
CA GLU A 186 -35.05 -35.74 2.28
C GLU A 186 -35.20 -36.04 0.77
N LEU A 187 -34.60 -35.21 -0.10
CA LEU A 187 -34.63 -35.43 -1.55
C LEU A 187 -33.80 -36.65 -1.96
N THR A 188 -32.65 -36.88 -1.33
CA THR A 188 -31.84 -38.09 -1.57
C THR A 188 -32.58 -39.35 -1.14
N GLU A 189 -33.21 -39.36 0.04
CA GLU A 189 -34.00 -40.49 0.52
C GLU A 189 -35.18 -40.80 -0.41
N TYR A 190 -35.91 -39.76 -0.84
CA TYR A 190 -37.00 -39.91 -1.81
C TYR A 190 -36.54 -40.53 -3.13
N HIS A 191 -35.39 -40.09 -3.66
CA HIS A 191 -34.86 -40.63 -4.90
C HIS A 191 -34.30 -42.04 -4.74
N GLU A 192 -33.66 -42.35 -3.61
CA GLU A 192 -33.22 -43.71 -3.29
C GLU A 192 -34.41 -44.67 -3.16
N GLU A 193 -35.50 -44.26 -2.52
CA GLU A 193 -36.71 -45.07 -2.41
C GLU A 193 -37.34 -45.31 -3.78
N LYS A 194 -37.43 -44.26 -4.63
CA LYS A 194 -37.93 -44.40 -6.00
C LYS A 194 -37.05 -45.32 -6.85
N LEU A 195 -35.73 -45.24 -6.70
CA LEU A 195 -34.79 -46.13 -7.38
C LEU A 195 -34.94 -47.58 -6.90
N LYS A 196 -35.07 -47.80 -5.58
CA LYS A 196 -35.36 -49.14 -5.01
C LYS A 196 -36.66 -49.72 -5.57
N ASN A 197 -37.72 -48.91 -5.63
CA ASN A 197 -39.01 -49.34 -6.19
C ASN A 197 -38.90 -49.68 -7.69
N MET A 198 -38.22 -48.84 -8.48
CA MET A 198 -37.97 -49.14 -9.89
C MET A 198 -37.11 -50.40 -10.07
N ALA A 199 -36.10 -50.61 -9.23
CA ALA A 199 -35.27 -51.82 -9.27
C ALA A 199 -36.09 -53.08 -8.96
N ILE A 200 -36.98 -53.03 -7.97
CA ILE A 200 -37.91 -54.13 -7.66
C ILE A 200 -38.85 -54.41 -8.84
N GLU A 201 -39.30 -53.38 -9.54
CA GLU A 201 -40.18 -53.54 -10.69
C GLU A 201 -39.46 -54.13 -11.92
N ILE A 202 -38.22 -53.71 -12.15
CA ILE A 202 -37.33 -54.33 -13.15
C ILE A 202 -37.12 -55.81 -12.81
N GLU A 203 -36.79 -56.14 -11.57
CA GLU A 203 -36.58 -57.53 -11.13
C GLU A 203 -37.84 -58.38 -11.32
N LYS A 204 -39.04 -57.82 -11.04
CA LYS A 204 -40.32 -58.51 -11.32
C LYS A 204 -40.52 -58.76 -12.81
N LEU A 205 -40.15 -57.81 -13.68
CA LEU A 205 -40.26 -57.97 -15.13
C LEU A 205 -39.23 -58.97 -15.67
N GLU A 206 -38.00 -58.93 -15.17
CA GLU A 206 -36.94 -59.89 -15.51
C GLU A 206 -37.37 -61.31 -15.16
N ARG A 207 -37.87 -61.55 -13.94
CA ARG A 207 -38.42 -62.86 -13.55
C ARG A 207 -39.57 -63.30 -14.45
N LYS A 208 -40.47 -62.40 -14.86
CA LYS A 208 -41.55 -62.72 -15.81
C LYS A 208 -41.01 -63.09 -17.19
N CYS A 209 -40.02 -62.34 -17.70
CA CYS A 209 -39.36 -62.65 -18.96
C CYS A 209 -38.67 -64.01 -18.89
N GLU A 210 -37.96 -64.32 -17.80
CA GLU A 210 -37.33 -65.63 -17.60
C GLU A 210 -38.35 -66.77 -17.58
N MET A 211 -39.48 -66.60 -16.88
CA MET A 211 -40.55 -67.61 -16.88
C MET A 211 -41.10 -67.83 -18.29
N LEU A 212 -41.39 -66.75 -19.04
CA LEU A 212 -41.88 -66.85 -20.42
C LEU A 212 -40.86 -67.48 -21.37
N ILE A 213 -39.57 -67.24 -21.16
CA ILE A 213 -38.50 -67.89 -21.92
C ILE A 213 -38.50 -69.39 -21.63
N ARG A 214 -38.55 -69.81 -20.35
CA ARG A 214 -38.63 -71.23 -19.98
C ARG A 214 -39.87 -71.91 -20.55
N GLU A 215 -41.04 -71.28 -20.43
CA GLU A 215 -42.29 -71.80 -21.01
C GLU A 215 -42.19 -71.97 -22.54
N ARG A 216 -41.55 -71.01 -23.23
CA ARG A 216 -41.31 -71.13 -24.67
C ARG A 216 -40.32 -72.24 -25.00
N GLU A 217 -39.24 -72.38 -24.25
CA GLU A 217 -38.25 -73.45 -24.43
C GLU A 217 -38.88 -74.84 -24.23
N GLU A 218 -39.73 -74.99 -23.20
CA GLU A 218 -40.50 -76.21 -22.97
C GLU A 218 -41.49 -76.49 -24.12
N MET A 219 -42.22 -75.48 -24.59
CA MET A 219 -43.11 -75.64 -25.76
C MET A 219 -42.35 -76.01 -27.03
N VAL A 220 -41.17 -75.41 -27.28
CA VAL A 220 -40.33 -75.76 -28.42
C VAL A 220 -39.87 -77.21 -28.33
N THR A 221 -39.40 -77.64 -27.16
CA THR A 221 -38.99 -79.03 -26.93
C THR A 221 -40.13 -80.01 -27.20
N GLN A 222 -41.35 -79.70 -26.74
CA GLN A 222 -42.54 -80.52 -27.02
C GLN A 222 -42.86 -80.59 -28.52
N ILE A 223 -42.80 -79.46 -29.23
CA ILE A 223 -43.03 -79.40 -30.68
C ILE A 223 -41.97 -80.20 -31.43
N GLU A 224 -40.70 -80.09 -31.03
CA GLU A 224 -39.59 -80.83 -31.63
C GLU A 224 -39.76 -82.34 -31.43
N GLU A 225 -40.11 -82.79 -30.21
CA GLU A 225 -40.41 -84.19 -29.94
C GLU A 225 -41.60 -84.72 -30.76
N ASP A 226 -42.67 -83.94 -30.90
CA ASP A 226 -43.83 -84.31 -31.71
C ASP A 226 -43.50 -84.38 -33.21
N ALA A 227 -42.72 -83.42 -33.71
CA ALA A 227 -42.25 -83.43 -35.09
C ALA A 227 -41.36 -84.64 -35.36
N ASP A 228 -40.44 -84.99 -34.45
CA ASP A 228 -39.60 -86.18 -34.56
C ASP A 228 -40.44 -87.47 -34.53
N ARG A 229 -41.45 -87.55 -33.65
CA ARG A 229 -42.42 -88.65 -33.62
C ARG A 229 -43.15 -88.79 -34.96
N GLU A 230 -43.61 -87.68 -35.54
CA GLU A 230 -44.30 -87.67 -36.84
C GLU A 230 -43.37 -88.10 -37.98
N ILE A 231 -42.13 -87.57 -38.02
CA ILE A 231 -41.12 -87.95 -39.01
C ILE A 231 -40.85 -89.46 -38.94
N VAL A 232 -40.68 -90.01 -37.74
CA VAL A 232 -40.47 -91.45 -37.55
C VAL A 232 -41.68 -92.26 -38.01
N ALA A 233 -42.90 -91.81 -37.70
CA ALA A 233 -44.13 -92.48 -38.14
C ALA A 233 -44.25 -92.49 -39.68
N VAL A 234 -44.04 -91.35 -40.33
CA VAL A 234 -44.04 -91.22 -41.80
C VAL A 234 -42.94 -92.08 -42.41
N LYS A 235 -41.72 -92.05 -41.86
CA LYS A 235 -40.60 -92.88 -42.31
C LYS A 235 -40.94 -94.37 -42.21
N THR A 236 -41.54 -94.81 -41.10
CA THR A 236 -41.94 -96.21 -40.88
C THR A 236 -43.02 -96.64 -41.87
N LYS A 237 -44.01 -95.77 -42.12
CA LYS A 237 -45.08 -96.01 -43.10
C LYS A 237 -44.53 -96.12 -44.52
N LEU A 238 -43.62 -95.22 -44.92
CA LEU A 238 -42.96 -95.29 -46.22
C LEU A 238 -42.10 -96.55 -46.36
N GLN A 239 -41.33 -96.91 -45.32
CA GLN A 239 -40.54 -98.14 -45.31
C GLN A 239 -41.42 -99.40 -45.42
N SER A 240 -42.57 -99.44 -44.76
CA SER A 240 -43.54 -100.53 -44.88
C SER A 240 -44.13 -100.62 -46.29
N ASN A 241 -44.56 -99.49 -46.87
CA ASN A 241 -45.07 -99.43 -48.24
C ASN A 241 -44.03 -99.90 -49.26
N VAL A 242 -42.76 -99.51 -49.09
CA VAL A 242 -41.67 -99.98 -49.96
C VAL A 242 -41.50 -101.50 -49.83
N LYS A 243 -41.49 -102.05 -48.60
CA LYS A 243 -41.41 -103.50 -48.39
C LYS A 243 -42.57 -104.26 -49.04
N GLU A 244 -43.79 -103.74 -48.93
CA GLU A 244 -44.98 -104.34 -49.54
C GLU A 244 -44.92 -104.30 -51.08
N LYS A 245 -44.49 -103.17 -51.67
CA LYS A 245 -44.30 -103.05 -53.13
C LYS A 245 -43.20 -103.99 -53.64
N VAL A 246 -42.11 -104.14 -52.91
CA VAL A 246 -41.04 -105.11 -53.23
C VAL A 246 -41.57 -106.54 -53.18
N ALA A 247 -42.28 -106.92 -52.12
CA ALA A 247 -42.87 -108.25 -51.99
C ALA A 247 -43.90 -108.57 -53.09
N ALA A 248 -44.69 -107.58 -53.53
CA ALA A 248 -45.62 -107.72 -54.64
C ALA A 248 -44.90 -107.95 -55.99
N VAL A 249 -43.79 -107.23 -56.22
CA VAL A 249 -42.95 -107.42 -57.41
C VAL A 249 -42.33 -108.84 -57.43
N ASP A 250 -41.85 -109.32 -56.30
CA ASP A 250 -41.26 -110.66 -56.22
C ASP A 250 -42.30 -111.77 -56.41
N LYS A 251 -43.53 -111.58 -55.92
CA LYS A 251 -44.65 -112.51 -56.15
C LYS A 251 -45.09 -112.55 -57.61
N MET A 252 -45.07 -111.42 -58.31
CA MET A 252 -45.33 -111.32 -59.76
C MET A 252 -44.23 -112.02 -60.58
N LYS A 253 -42.97 -111.96 -60.14
CA LYS A 253 -41.84 -112.63 -60.79
C LYS A 253 -41.89 -114.16 -60.65
N GLY A 254 -42.36 -114.71 -59.52
CA GLY A 254 -42.38 -116.16 -59.27
C GLY A 254 -43.26 -116.99 -60.22
N CYS A 255 -44.42 -116.50 -60.64
CA CYS A 255 -45.35 -117.26 -61.50
C CYS A 255 -45.14 -117.07 -63.01
N GLN A 256 -44.49 -115.99 -63.45
CA GLN A 256 -44.35 -115.69 -64.88
C GLN A 256 -43.16 -116.40 -65.55
N VAL A 257 -42.14 -116.83 -64.79
CA VAL A 257 -40.92 -117.44 -65.34
C VAL A 257 -41.18 -118.78 -66.04
N SER A 258 -42.02 -119.66 -65.49
CA SER A 258 -42.30 -120.97 -66.12
C SER A 258 -43.14 -120.87 -67.40
N VAL A 259 -44.09 -119.92 -67.45
CA VAL A 259 -44.99 -119.71 -68.61
C VAL A 259 -44.33 -118.88 -69.71
N MET A 260 -43.48 -117.90 -69.37
CA MET A 260 -42.69 -117.16 -70.35
C MET A 260 -41.62 -118.04 -71.00
N THR A 261 -40.98 -118.97 -70.27
CA THR A 261 -39.92 -119.80 -70.86
C THR A 261 -40.43 -120.73 -71.98
N LYS A 262 -41.67 -121.23 -71.89
CA LYS A 262 -42.31 -122.01 -72.97
C LYS A 262 -42.82 -121.15 -74.13
N LYS A 263 -43.30 -119.93 -73.87
CA LYS A 263 -43.70 -118.98 -74.93
C LYS A 263 -42.48 -118.37 -75.66
N PHE A 264 -41.37 -118.14 -74.97
CA PHE A 264 -40.14 -117.58 -75.56
C PHE A 264 -39.51 -118.54 -76.57
N LEU A 265 -39.45 -119.85 -76.28
CA LEU A 265 -38.92 -120.84 -77.23
C LEU A 265 -39.76 -121.00 -78.50
N SER A 266 -41.08 -120.80 -78.40
CA SER A 266 -41.99 -120.79 -79.55
C SER A 266 -41.81 -119.53 -80.41
N MET A 267 -41.76 -118.36 -79.78
CA MET A 267 -41.55 -117.08 -80.49
C MET A 267 -40.12 -116.95 -81.05
N GLN A 268 -39.11 -117.56 -80.42
CA GLN A 268 -37.74 -117.57 -80.95
C GLN A 268 -37.67 -118.35 -82.28
N LYS A 269 -38.34 -119.50 -82.38
CA LYS A 269 -38.42 -120.27 -83.64
C LYS A 269 -39.18 -119.55 -84.75
N GLU A 270 -40.22 -118.80 -84.42
CA GLU A 270 -40.94 -117.96 -85.40
C GLU A 270 -40.16 -116.70 -85.79
N MET A 271 -39.39 -116.10 -84.88
CA MET A 271 -38.50 -114.97 -85.18
C MET A 271 -37.32 -115.38 -86.08
N ASP A 272 -36.75 -116.57 -85.91
CA ASP A 272 -35.65 -117.03 -86.75
C ASP A 272 -36.13 -117.37 -88.17
N ALA A 273 -37.33 -117.93 -88.34
CA ALA A 273 -37.96 -118.13 -89.65
C ALA A 273 -38.31 -116.79 -90.35
N ASN A 274 -38.79 -115.80 -89.60
CA ASN A 274 -39.07 -114.46 -90.14
C ASN A 274 -37.80 -113.66 -90.47
N LYS A 275 -36.70 -113.85 -89.72
CA LYS A 275 -35.39 -113.28 -90.08
C LYS A 275 -34.88 -113.83 -91.41
N GLU A 276 -35.06 -115.12 -91.67
CA GLU A 276 -34.64 -115.73 -92.94
C GLU A 276 -35.44 -115.18 -94.15
N LEU A 277 -36.72 -114.87 -93.96
CA LEU A 277 -37.54 -114.17 -94.97
C LEU A 277 -37.13 -112.70 -95.16
N ILE A 278 -36.79 -112.00 -94.07
CA ILE A 278 -36.28 -110.62 -94.13
C ILE A 278 -34.93 -110.58 -94.86
N ASP A 279 -34.05 -111.55 -94.66
CA ASP A 279 -32.75 -111.57 -95.31
C ASP A 279 -32.84 -111.92 -96.81
N LYS A 280 -33.84 -112.73 -97.22
CA LYS A 280 -34.21 -112.89 -98.64
C LYS A 280 -34.74 -111.57 -99.25
N GLY A 281 -35.61 -110.85 -98.53
CA GLY A 281 -36.09 -109.53 -98.97
C GLY A 281 -34.99 -108.47 -99.06
N LYS A 282 -34.01 -108.49 -98.14
CA LYS A 282 -32.84 -107.59 -98.21
C LYS A 282 -31.94 -107.90 -99.42
N SER A 283 -31.79 -109.17 -99.80
CA SER A 283 -31.05 -109.58 -101.01
C SER A 283 -31.71 -109.03 -102.29
N GLU A 284 -33.04 -109.06 -102.37
CA GLU A 284 -33.79 -108.47 -103.49
C GLU A 284 -33.71 -106.94 -103.50
N ILE A 285 -33.78 -106.28 -102.33
CA ILE A 285 -33.56 -104.82 -102.21
C ILE A 285 -32.14 -104.44 -102.65
N SER A 286 -31.12 -105.26 -102.33
CA SER A 286 -29.74 -105.04 -102.78
C SER A 286 -29.62 -105.10 -104.31
N ASN A 287 -30.27 -106.08 -104.95
CA ASN A 287 -30.27 -106.22 -106.41
C ASN A 287 -31.02 -105.06 -107.10
N LEU A 288 -32.17 -104.64 -106.54
CA LEU A 288 -32.92 -103.48 -107.04
C LEU A 288 -32.13 -102.18 -106.86
N ASN A 289 -31.44 -101.99 -105.72
CA ASN A 289 -30.55 -100.84 -105.51
C ASN A 289 -29.36 -100.82 -106.48
N GLY A 290 -28.86 -101.98 -106.91
CA GLY A 290 -27.87 -102.10 -107.98
C GLY A 290 -28.40 -101.63 -109.35
N THR A 291 -29.67 -101.91 -109.66
CA THR A 291 -30.30 -101.40 -110.88
C THR A 291 -30.60 -99.89 -110.79
N ILE A 292 -31.01 -99.41 -109.62
CA ILE A 292 -31.25 -97.98 -109.36
C ILE A 292 -29.95 -97.19 -109.51
N THR A 293 -28.83 -97.66 -108.94
CA THR A 293 -27.53 -96.98 -109.08
C THR A 293 -27.02 -96.91 -110.52
N ASN A 294 -27.34 -97.91 -111.36
CA ASN A 294 -26.99 -97.85 -112.79
C ASN A 294 -27.87 -96.85 -113.57
N LEU A 295 -29.16 -96.74 -113.22
CA LEU A 295 -30.07 -95.73 -113.77
C LEU A 295 -29.74 -94.31 -113.27
N GLU A 296 -29.34 -94.16 -112.00
CA GLU A 296 -28.86 -92.90 -111.42
C GLU A 296 -27.55 -92.42 -112.06
N LYS A 297 -26.67 -93.34 -112.48
CA LYS A 297 -25.47 -92.99 -113.27
C LYS A 297 -25.82 -92.46 -114.67
N THR A 298 -26.89 -92.97 -115.29
CA THR A 298 -27.39 -92.43 -116.58
C THR A 298 -28.05 -91.07 -116.40
N ILE A 299 -28.80 -90.89 -115.30
CA ILE A 299 -29.42 -89.61 -114.93
C ILE A 299 -28.36 -88.56 -114.58
N THR A 300 -27.29 -88.91 -113.87
CA THR A 300 -26.20 -87.97 -113.56
C THR A 300 -25.39 -87.58 -114.80
N GLY A 301 -25.25 -88.48 -115.78
CA GLY A 301 -24.71 -88.15 -117.11
C GLY A 301 -25.53 -87.07 -117.84
N LEU A 302 -26.86 -87.23 -117.86
CA LEU A 302 -27.79 -86.28 -118.50
C LEU A 302 -27.96 -84.97 -117.70
N LYS A 303 -27.84 -84.99 -116.37
CA LYS A 303 -27.84 -83.79 -115.53
C LYS A 303 -26.56 -82.96 -115.67
N ARG A 304 -25.40 -83.57 -115.94
CA ARG A 304 -24.15 -82.84 -116.20
C ARG A 304 -24.19 -82.04 -117.50
N GLU A 305 -24.93 -82.51 -118.50
CA GLU A 305 -25.18 -81.79 -119.77
C GLU A 305 -26.16 -80.62 -119.62
N ILE A 306 -27.10 -80.71 -118.67
CA ILE A 306 -28.03 -79.62 -118.31
C ILE A 306 -27.31 -78.56 -117.46
N GLN A 307 -26.42 -78.99 -116.56
CA GLN A 307 -25.70 -78.09 -115.65
C GLN A 307 -24.66 -77.20 -116.34
N GLU A 308 -24.03 -77.66 -117.43
CA GLU A 308 -23.19 -76.81 -118.29
C GLU A 308 -23.99 -75.75 -119.07
N ARG A 309 -25.32 -75.91 -119.21
CA ARG A 309 -26.22 -74.89 -119.80
C ARG A 309 -26.83 -73.94 -118.76
N ASP A 310 -26.93 -74.36 -117.50
CA ASP A 310 -27.47 -73.55 -116.40
C ASP A 310 -26.38 -72.71 -115.69
N ASP A 311 -25.10 -73.11 -115.73
CA ASP A 311 -23.95 -72.36 -115.19
C ASP A 311 -23.62 -71.06 -115.96
N ALA A 312 -24.33 -70.77 -117.06
CA ALA A 312 -24.22 -69.51 -117.78
C ALA A 312 -25.19 -68.40 -117.32
N ILE A 313 -26.21 -68.72 -116.50
CA ILE A 313 -27.37 -67.82 -116.37
C ILE A 313 -27.46 -67.05 -115.04
N LEU A 314 -27.12 -67.59 -113.87
CA LEU A 314 -27.48 -66.89 -112.62
C LEU A 314 -26.41 -66.95 -111.52
N ASP A 315 -25.16 -66.69 -111.89
CA ASP A 315 -24.10 -66.23 -110.97
C ASP A 315 -24.23 -64.71 -110.68
N LYS A 316 -25.47 -64.25 -110.44
CA LYS A 316 -25.77 -62.88 -109.98
C LYS A 316 -26.77 -62.92 -108.83
N VAL A 317 -26.21 -62.70 -107.65
CA VAL A 317 -26.84 -62.15 -106.43
C VAL A 317 -27.39 -63.16 -105.42
N ALA A 318 -26.46 -63.94 -104.88
CA ALA A 318 -26.07 -63.97 -103.46
C ALA A 318 -26.80 -63.06 -102.41
N ILE A 319 -27.22 -63.70 -101.28
CA ILE A 319 -26.75 -63.49 -99.87
C ILE A 319 -27.26 -62.28 -99.00
N SER A 320 -27.96 -62.61 -97.88
CA SER A 320 -27.74 -62.17 -96.44
C SER A 320 -28.55 -61.06 -95.68
N MET A 321 -28.69 -61.34 -94.34
CA MET A 321 -28.96 -60.55 -93.10
C MET A 321 -30.41 -60.20 -92.65
N ILE A 322 -30.80 -59.96 -91.37
CA ILE A 322 -30.58 -60.44 -89.96
C ILE A 322 -31.37 -59.45 -89.00
N MET A 323 -31.99 -59.92 -87.87
CA MET A 323 -32.51 -59.20 -86.63
C MET A 323 -33.86 -58.41 -86.64
N PRO A 324 -34.62 -58.15 -85.50
CA PRO A 324 -34.14 -57.60 -84.18
C PRO A 324 -34.87 -57.93 -82.81
N THR A 325 -34.21 -57.55 -81.69
CA THR A 325 -34.66 -57.53 -80.28
C THR A 325 -34.58 -56.12 -79.64
N THR A 326 -35.71 -55.49 -79.23
CA THR A 326 -35.73 -54.13 -78.62
C THR A 326 -36.91 -53.83 -77.65
N LYS A 327 -37.27 -54.71 -76.70
CA LYS A 327 -38.35 -54.41 -75.70
C LYS A 327 -38.04 -54.60 -74.22
N PHE A 328 -36.86 -55.08 -73.84
CA PHE A 328 -36.57 -55.47 -72.44
C PHE A 328 -35.94 -54.36 -71.56
N ALA A 329 -35.39 -53.30 -72.16
CA ALA A 329 -34.62 -52.28 -71.43
C ALA A 329 -35.47 -51.22 -70.69
N TYR A 330 -36.74 -51.01 -71.08
CA TYR A 330 -37.58 -49.95 -70.52
C TYR A 330 -38.34 -50.37 -69.25
N LEU A 331 -38.54 -51.67 -69.01
CA LEU A 331 -39.22 -52.17 -67.81
C LEU A 331 -38.33 -52.19 -66.56
N LEU A 332 -37.02 -52.38 -66.74
CA LEU A 332 -36.10 -52.56 -65.61
C LEU A 332 -35.75 -51.23 -64.90
N THR A 333 -35.78 -50.12 -65.63
CA THR A 333 -35.54 -48.77 -65.07
C THR A 333 -36.74 -48.22 -64.29
N CYS A 334 -37.97 -48.61 -64.66
CA CYS A 334 -39.19 -48.19 -63.96
C CYS A 334 -39.37 -48.90 -62.59
N LEU A 335 -38.92 -50.15 -62.45
CA LEU A 335 -39.02 -50.90 -61.19
C LEU A 335 -38.10 -50.36 -60.08
N TYR A 336 -36.90 -49.89 -60.46
CA TYR A 336 -35.89 -49.41 -59.53
C TYR A 336 -36.28 -48.09 -58.85
N ILE A 337 -36.95 -47.19 -59.59
CA ILE A 337 -37.45 -45.90 -59.05
C ILE A 337 -38.62 -46.15 -58.09
N PHE A 338 -39.51 -47.11 -58.40
CA PHE A 338 -40.65 -47.46 -57.55
C PHE A 338 -40.23 -48.03 -56.19
N PHE A 339 -39.24 -48.95 -56.17
CA PHE A 339 -38.71 -49.50 -54.92
C PHE A 339 -37.95 -48.47 -54.06
N LYS A 340 -37.29 -47.49 -54.69
CA LYS A 340 -36.58 -46.42 -53.98
C LYS A 340 -37.55 -45.42 -53.33
N LEU A 341 -38.68 -45.13 -53.98
CA LEU A 341 -39.76 -44.28 -53.43
C LEU A 341 -40.48 -44.98 -52.25
N LEU A 342 -40.75 -46.29 -52.38
CA LEU A 342 -41.42 -47.07 -51.32
C LEU A 342 -40.61 -47.11 -50.01
N LYS A 343 -39.27 -47.24 -50.12
CA LYS A 343 -38.37 -47.24 -48.97
C LYS A 343 -38.26 -45.87 -48.29
N TYR A 344 -38.36 -44.78 -49.06
CA TYR A 344 -38.36 -43.41 -48.55
C TYR A 344 -39.67 -43.08 -47.81
N ILE A 345 -40.80 -43.57 -48.31
CA ILE A 345 -42.12 -43.42 -47.66
C ILE A 345 -42.17 -44.18 -46.33
N GLN A 346 -41.72 -45.44 -46.29
CA GLN A 346 -41.69 -46.21 -45.03
C GLN A 346 -40.77 -45.60 -43.95
N LEU A 347 -39.66 -44.97 -44.34
CA LEU A 347 -38.76 -44.32 -43.39
C LEU A 347 -39.38 -43.04 -42.80
N ASN A 348 -40.10 -42.28 -43.62
CA ASN A 348 -40.82 -41.09 -43.17
C ASN A 348 -42.04 -41.46 -42.31
N GLU A 349 -42.76 -42.54 -42.61
CA GLU A 349 -43.86 -43.03 -41.76
C GLU A 349 -43.37 -43.44 -40.37
N LYS A 350 -42.23 -44.13 -40.27
CA LYS A 350 -41.61 -44.47 -38.97
C LYS A 350 -41.19 -43.23 -38.18
N ARG A 351 -40.59 -42.23 -38.85
CA ARG A 351 -40.18 -40.98 -38.20
C ARG A 351 -41.38 -40.14 -37.75
N ILE A 352 -42.48 -40.14 -38.49
CA ILE A 352 -43.75 -39.50 -38.09
C ILE A 352 -44.36 -40.22 -36.88
N TYR A 353 -44.30 -41.54 -36.84
CA TYR A 353 -44.78 -42.32 -35.69
C TYR A 353 -43.98 -42.04 -34.41
N GLU A 354 -42.65 -41.98 -34.51
CA GLU A 354 -41.77 -41.60 -33.40
C GLU A 354 -42.04 -40.15 -32.91
N LEU A 355 -42.22 -39.21 -33.84
CA LEU A 355 -42.56 -37.81 -33.50
C LEU A 355 -43.93 -37.69 -32.84
N LYS A 356 -44.94 -38.48 -33.27
CA LYS A 356 -46.25 -38.53 -32.61
C LYS A 356 -46.15 -39.04 -31.18
N LYS A 357 -45.37 -40.10 -30.95
CA LYS A 357 -45.17 -40.66 -29.61
C LYS A 357 -44.45 -39.67 -28.67
N LEU A 358 -43.42 -38.98 -29.18
CA LEU A 358 -42.73 -37.93 -28.43
C LEU A 358 -43.64 -36.73 -28.13
N ASN A 359 -44.56 -36.40 -29.04
CA ASN A 359 -45.55 -35.35 -28.83
C ASN A 359 -46.61 -35.73 -27.79
N GLU A 360 -47.05 -37.00 -27.75
CA GLU A 360 -47.91 -37.50 -26.66
C GLU A 360 -47.20 -37.44 -25.29
N GLU A 361 -45.89 -37.72 -25.24
CA GLU A 361 -45.10 -37.55 -24.02
C GLU A 361 -44.98 -36.06 -23.62
N ALA A 362 -44.77 -35.16 -24.59
CA ALA A 362 -44.75 -33.72 -24.34
C ALA A 362 -46.10 -33.18 -23.85
N GLU A 363 -47.23 -33.67 -24.35
CA GLU A 363 -48.57 -33.32 -23.86
C GLU A 363 -48.79 -33.79 -22.42
N LYS A 364 -48.26 -34.95 -22.03
CA LYS A 364 -48.28 -35.40 -20.62
C LYS A 364 -47.44 -34.50 -19.73
N PHE A 365 -46.25 -34.06 -20.17
CA PHE A 365 -45.45 -33.09 -19.43
C PHE A 365 -46.15 -31.74 -19.30
N LYS A 366 -46.83 -31.29 -20.36
CA LYS A 366 -47.66 -30.07 -20.32
C LYS A 366 -48.76 -30.19 -19.26
N PHE A 367 -49.44 -31.33 -19.18
CA PHE A 367 -50.49 -31.56 -18.18
C PHE A 367 -49.95 -31.52 -16.74
N VAL A 368 -48.78 -32.12 -16.50
CA VAL A 368 -48.12 -32.07 -15.18
C VAL A 368 -47.68 -30.66 -14.82
N LEU A 369 -47.15 -29.91 -15.78
CA LEU A 369 -46.77 -28.51 -15.57
C LEU A 369 -47.98 -27.61 -15.34
N ASP A 370 -49.07 -27.79 -16.09
CA ASP A 370 -50.33 -27.05 -15.91
C ASP A 370 -50.95 -27.35 -14.53
N TYR A 371 -50.90 -28.61 -14.07
CA TYR A 371 -51.31 -28.98 -12.71
C TYR A 371 -50.44 -28.30 -11.65
N ARG A 372 -49.12 -28.27 -11.83
CA ARG A 372 -48.20 -27.60 -10.90
C ARG A 372 -48.39 -26.07 -10.88
N ILE A 373 -48.66 -25.47 -12.04
CA ILE A 373 -49.00 -24.04 -12.13
C ILE A 373 -50.31 -23.76 -11.40
N HIS A 374 -51.32 -24.64 -11.53
CA HIS A 374 -52.59 -24.48 -10.83
C HIS A 374 -52.45 -24.64 -9.31
N GLU A 375 -51.64 -25.59 -8.86
CA GLU A 375 -51.34 -25.80 -7.44
C GLU A 375 -50.58 -24.60 -6.83
N LEU A 376 -49.59 -24.07 -7.56
CA LEU A 376 -48.86 -22.87 -7.14
C LEU A 376 -49.76 -21.63 -7.12
N LYS A 377 -50.67 -21.47 -8.08
CA LYS A 377 -51.69 -20.39 -8.06
C LYS A 377 -52.58 -20.47 -6.83
N ASN A 378 -53.05 -21.67 -6.46
CA ASN A 378 -53.90 -21.86 -5.27
C ASN A 378 -53.16 -21.55 -3.95
N GLN A 379 -51.83 -21.68 -3.90
CA GLN A 379 -51.03 -21.30 -2.72
C GLN A 379 -50.73 -19.79 -2.66
N VAL A 380 -50.77 -19.09 -3.79
CA VAL A 380 -50.52 -17.64 -3.89
C VAL A 380 -51.81 -16.85 -3.60
N GLN A 381 -52.97 -17.36 -4.02
CA GLN A 381 -54.28 -16.72 -3.85
C GLN A 381 -54.59 -16.22 -2.42
N PRO A 382 -54.43 -17.02 -1.33
CA PRO A 382 -54.69 -16.53 0.03
C PRO A 382 -53.68 -15.47 0.49
N LYS A 383 -52.47 -15.42 -0.09
CA LYS A 383 -51.48 -14.38 0.21
C LYS A 383 -51.79 -13.09 -0.52
N ASP A 384 -52.35 -13.16 -1.73
CA ASP A 384 -52.83 -11.99 -2.46
C ASP A 384 -54.08 -11.40 -1.79
N ASP A 385 -55.01 -12.23 -1.31
CA ASP A 385 -56.18 -11.80 -0.53
C ASP A 385 -55.78 -11.15 0.81
N GLU A 386 -54.73 -11.65 1.48
CA GLU A 386 -54.15 -11.02 2.68
C GLU A 386 -53.49 -9.66 2.38
N ILE A 387 -52.93 -9.49 1.19
CA ILE A 387 -52.31 -8.23 0.77
C ILE A 387 -53.40 -7.21 0.39
N GLU A 388 -54.49 -7.65 -0.24
CA GLU A 388 -55.65 -6.83 -0.56
C GLU A 388 -56.35 -6.34 0.72
N THR A 389 -56.59 -7.23 1.69
CA THR A 389 -57.15 -6.84 3.00
C THR A 389 -56.23 -5.91 3.78
N LYS A 390 -54.90 -6.10 3.73
CA LYS A 390 -53.93 -5.16 4.35
C LYS A 390 -53.86 -3.81 3.64
N LYS A 391 -54.17 -3.75 2.33
CA LYS A 391 -54.34 -2.49 1.58
C LYS A 391 -55.62 -1.76 1.96
N ASP A 392 -56.72 -2.47 2.15
CA ASP A 392 -58.00 -1.89 2.57
C ASP A 392 -57.97 -1.36 4.00
N ILE A 393 -57.19 -2.00 4.90
CA ILE A 393 -56.94 -1.47 6.25
C ILE A 393 -56.11 -0.18 6.20
N MET A 394 -55.15 -0.06 5.26
CA MET A 394 -54.38 1.18 5.08
C MET A 394 -55.20 2.32 4.51
N ASN A 395 -56.18 2.04 3.64
CA ASN A 395 -57.04 3.06 3.05
C ASN A 395 -58.15 3.56 3.99
N ASN A 396 -58.47 2.84 5.08
CA ASN A 396 -59.51 3.20 6.05
C ASN A 396 -58.98 3.83 7.35
N VAL A 397 -57.72 4.31 7.39
CA VAL A 397 -57.11 5.02 8.55
C VAL A 397 -56.82 6.50 8.24
N GLY A 398 -57.28 7.02 7.10
CA GLY A 398 -57.27 8.45 6.82
C GLY A 398 -58.69 8.91 6.63
N ASP A 399 -59.30 9.45 7.69
CA ASP A 399 -60.40 10.42 7.71
C ASP A 399 -61.23 10.19 8.99
N ASP A 400 -60.82 10.77 10.13
CA ASP A 400 -61.71 11.11 11.24
C ASP A 400 -61.05 12.14 12.19
N ASP A 401 -61.79 13.23 12.38
CA ASP A 401 -61.76 14.30 13.40
C ASP A 401 -60.65 15.36 13.44
N GLU A 402 -60.86 16.41 12.64
CA GLU A 402 -60.83 17.79 13.14
C GLU A 402 -61.99 18.02 14.12
N GLY A 403 -61.71 18.49 15.34
CA GLY A 403 -62.75 18.89 16.30
C GLY A 403 -62.18 19.49 17.59
N ASP A 404 -62.28 20.81 17.70
CA ASP A 404 -62.11 21.60 18.93
C ASP A 404 -63.05 21.08 20.04
N ASP A 405 -62.55 20.93 21.28
CA ASP A 405 -63.24 21.48 22.45
C ASP A 405 -62.43 21.35 23.76
N ASP A 406 -62.54 22.44 24.51
CA ASP A 406 -62.06 22.77 25.84
C ASP A 406 -62.57 21.79 26.92
N PHE A 407 -61.70 20.97 27.52
CA PHE A 407 -62.00 20.35 28.82
C PHE A 407 -60.75 20.08 29.68
N ASP A 408 -60.67 20.86 30.74
CA ASP A 408 -59.68 20.87 31.82
C ASP A 408 -59.55 19.48 32.51
N VAL A 409 -58.52 18.69 32.15
CA VAL A 409 -58.10 17.51 32.93
C VAL A 409 -56.60 17.56 33.19
N LYS A 410 -56.28 18.29 34.25
CA LYS A 410 -55.01 18.28 34.97
C LYS A 410 -54.82 16.92 35.67
N ARG A 411 -54.41 15.89 34.93
CA ARG A 411 -53.76 14.67 35.48
C ARG A 411 -52.91 13.99 34.40
N CYS A 412 -51.60 14.23 34.50
CA CYS A 412 -50.47 13.51 33.88
C CYS A 412 -50.76 12.57 32.67
N PRO A 413 -50.44 13.01 31.43
CA PRO A 413 -50.19 12.08 30.32
C PRO A 413 -48.83 12.30 29.61
N GLY A 414 -47.87 13.02 30.21
CA GLY A 414 -46.57 13.28 29.59
C GLY A 414 -45.67 12.05 29.41
N ALA A 415 -45.85 10.99 30.19
CA ALA A 415 -44.99 9.81 30.11
C ALA A 415 -45.41 8.79 29.03
N LEU A 416 -46.68 8.80 28.61
CA LEU A 416 -47.19 7.83 27.61
C LEU A 416 -47.01 8.33 26.18
N ASN A 417 -47.13 9.64 25.93
CA ASN A 417 -46.88 10.21 24.60
C ASN A 417 -45.39 10.24 24.26
N ASP A 418 -44.52 10.54 25.23
CA ASP A 418 -43.06 10.49 25.02
C ASP A 418 -42.59 9.05 24.75
N ASP A 419 -43.15 8.06 25.45
CA ASP A 419 -42.86 6.64 25.21
C ASP A 419 -43.38 6.19 23.84
N MET A 420 -44.58 6.65 23.43
CA MET A 420 -45.13 6.32 22.11
C MET A 420 -44.38 7.02 20.97
N GLU A 421 -43.93 8.27 21.14
CA GLU A 421 -43.03 8.97 20.20
C GLU A 421 -41.65 8.33 20.14
N LEU A 422 -41.13 7.83 21.27
CA LEU A 422 -39.90 7.04 21.33
C LEU A 422 -40.06 5.71 20.60
N GLU A 423 -41.18 5.03 20.77
CA GLU A 423 -41.49 3.79 20.05
C GLU A 423 -41.68 4.04 18.55
N LEU A 424 -42.44 5.06 18.16
CA LEU A 424 -42.59 5.49 16.76
C LEU A 424 -41.24 5.87 16.14
N GLY A 425 -40.38 6.58 16.87
CA GLY A 425 -39.03 6.90 16.45
C GLY A 425 -38.12 5.66 16.32
N ARG A 426 -38.31 4.64 17.17
CA ARG A 426 -37.64 3.33 17.03
C ARG A 426 -38.14 2.60 15.80
N TYR A 427 -39.46 2.56 15.55
CA TYR A 427 -40.03 1.94 14.36
C TYR A 427 -39.56 2.65 13.09
N GLN A 428 -39.53 3.98 13.04
CA GLN A 428 -39.01 4.74 11.89
C GLN A 428 -37.52 4.44 11.64
N LYS A 429 -36.70 4.33 12.69
CA LYS A 429 -35.29 3.92 12.56
C LYS A 429 -35.14 2.49 12.05
N VAL A 430 -35.98 1.57 12.53
CA VAL A 430 -35.98 0.18 12.04
C VAL A 430 -36.45 0.13 10.58
N THR A 431 -37.48 0.88 10.20
CA THR A 431 -38.00 0.95 8.84
C THR A 431 -36.95 1.51 7.87
N THR A 432 -36.31 2.64 8.20
CA THR A 432 -35.22 3.19 7.39
C THR A 432 -34.01 2.24 7.29
N GLN A 433 -33.73 1.49 8.37
CA GLN A 433 -32.69 0.46 8.34
C GLN A 433 -33.08 -0.75 7.48
N LEU A 434 -34.35 -1.14 7.47
CA LEU A 434 -34.85 -2.19 6.59
C LEU A 434 -34.89 -1.74 5.12
N GLU A 435 -35.22 -0.48 4.83
CA GLU A 435 -35.16 0.11 3.49
C GLU A 435 -33.75 0.12 2.94
N THR A 436 -32.78 0.59 3.73
CA THR A 436 -31.36 0.54 3.33
C THR A 436 -30.85 -0.89 3.13
N ASN A 437 -31.28 -1.83 3.97
CA ASN A 437 -30.97 -3.26 3.77
C ASN A 437 -31.63 -3.84 2.51
N LEU A 438 -32.88 -3.44 2.22
CA LEU A 438 -33.60 -3.85 1.02
C LEU A 438 -32.91 -3.32 -0.24
N ASP A 439 -32.46 -2.06 -0.23
CA ASP A 439 -31.75 -1.47 -1.35
C ASP A 439 -30.37 -2.10 -1.55
N ASN A 440 -29.64 -2.39 -0.47
CA ASN A 440 -28.39 -3.16 -0.53
C ASN A 440 -28.61 -4.57 -1.08
N ALA A 441 -29.69 -5.25 -0.67
CA ALA A 441 -30.05 -6.56 -1.19
C ALA A 441 -30.43 -6.51 -2.68
N LYS A 442 -31.19 -5.49 -3.11
CA LYS A 442 -31.53 -5.25 -4.52
C LYS A 442 -30.30 -4.99 -5.38
N GLN A 443 -29.36 -4.18 -4.89
CA GLN A 443 -28.10 -3.92 -5.61
C GLN A 443 -27.26 -5.19 -5.76
N ARG A 444 -27.17 -6.02 -4.70
CA ARG A 444 -26.50 -7.32 -4.75
C ARG A 444 -27.19 -8.28 -5.72
N LEU A 445 -28.52 -8.32 -5.72
CA LEU A 445 -29.30 -9.12 -6.67
C LEU A 445 -29.00 -8.68 -8.11
N SER A 446 -29.03 -7.37 -8.39
CA SER A 446 -28.73 -6.84 -9.72
C SER A 446 -27.28 -7.14 -10.17
N ALA A 447 -26.31 -7.11 -9.25
CA ALA A 447 -24.94 -7.49 -9.53
C ALA A 447 -24.82 -8.98 -9.86
N ALA A 448 -25.44 -9.85 -9.05
CA ALA A 448 -25.47 -11.30 -9.27
C ALA A 448 -26.19 -11.67 -10.57
N GLU A 449 -27.28 -10.98 -10.92
CA GLU A 449 -27.99 -11.15 -12.20
C GLU A 449 -27.10 -10.79 -13.39
N LYS A 450 -26.31 -9.72 -13.30
CA LYS A 450 -25.35 -9.34 -14.34
C LYS A 450 -24.22 -10.37 -14.50
N GLU A 451 -23.71 -10.92 -13.40
CA GLU A 451 -22.71 -11.99 -13.44
C GLU A 451 -23.29 -13.27 -14.02
N LEU A 452 -24.49 -13.66 -13.60
CA LEU A 452 -25.21 -14.81 -14.15
C LEU A 452 -25.44 -14.65 -15.66
N GLN A 453 -25.79 -13.44 -16.11
CA GLN A 453 -25.98 -13.16 -17.53
C GLN A 453 -24.66 -13.27 -18.32
N LYS A 454 -23.54 -12.80 -17.77
CA LYS A 454 -22.22 -13.01 -18.38
C LYS A 454 -21.87 -14.49 -18.46
N GLU A 455 -22.13 -15.25 -17.42
CA GLU A 455 -21.83 -16.68 -17.41
C GLU A 455 -22.71 -17.45 -18.39
N ARG A 456 -24.01 -17.10 -18.48
CA ARG A 456 -24.92 -17.61 -19.51
C ARG A 456 -24.43 -17.30 -20.92
N GLN A 457 -23.90 -16.10 -21.16
CA GLN A 457 -23.31 -15.74 -22.45
C GLN A 457 -22.06 -16.56 -22.77
N LYS A 458 -21.19 -16.83 -21.79
CA LYS A 458 -20.02 -17.70 -21.99
C LYS A 458 -20.44 -19.14 -22.32
N VAL A 459 -21.37 -19.69 -21.56
CA VAL A 459 -21.93 -21.04 -21.81
C VAL A 459 -22.51 -21.10 -23.21
N HIS A 460 -23.32 -20.11 -23.60
CA HIS A 460 -23.89 -20.05 -24.94
C HIS A 460 -22.82 -19.94 -26.03
N ALA A 461 -21.76 -19.15 -25.83
CA ALA A 461 -20.65 -19.05 -26.77
C ALA A 461 -19.91 -20.38 -26.95
N VAL A 462 -19.68 -21.12 -25.86
CA VAL A 462 -19.07 -22.47 -25.89
C VAL A 462 -20.00 -23.46 -26.59
N GLU A 463 -21.30 -23.44 -26.28
CA GLU A 463 -22.29 -24.27 -26.97
C GLU A 463 -22.31 -24.01 -28.48
N MET A 464 -22.23 -22.74 -28.90
CA MET A 464 -22.13 -22.38 -30.31
C MET A 464 -20.84 -22.88 -30.97
N LYS A 465 -19.69 -22.81 -30.28
CA LYS A 465 -18.42 -23.42 -30.75
C LYS A 465 -18.58 -24.93 -30.91
N VAL A 466 -19.16 -25.62 -29.92
CA VAL A 466 -19.41 -27.06 -29.95
C VAL A 466 -20.37 -27.45 -31.09
N GLN A 467 -21.45 -26.69 -31.31
CA GLN A 467 -22.38 -26.95 -32.41
C GLN A 467 -21.75 -26.70 -33.77
N SER A 468 -20.93 -25.65 -33.92
CA SER A 468 -20.18 -25.43 -35.15
C SER A 468 -19.20 -26.57 -35.43
N PHE A 469 -18.46 -27.04 -34.41
CA PHE A 469 -17.55 -28.17 -34.55
C PHE A 469 -18.30 -29.46 -34.93
N LYS A 470 -19.42 -29.74 -34.27
CA LYS A 470 -20.26 -30.90 -34.55
C LYS A 470 -20.79 -30.88 -35.98
N THR A 471 -21.19 -29.71 -36.48
CA THR A 471 -21.66 -29.52 -37.86
C THR A 471 -20.52 -29.76 -38.86
N ASP A 472 -19.35 -29.17 -38.61
CA ASP A 472 -18.18 -29.35 -39.48
C ASP A 472 -17.67 -30.81 -39.47
N LEU A 473 -17.74 -31.49 -38.33
CA LEU A 473 -17.42 -32.91 -38.20
C LEU A 473 -18.43 -33.78 -38.97
N HIS A 474 -19.73 -33.51 -38.84
CA HIS A 474 -20.77 -34.21 -39.58
C HIS A 474 -20.59 -34.05 -41.10
N ASN A 475 -20.18 -32.86 -41.54
CA ASN A 475 -19.84 -32.61 -42.94
C ASN A 475 -18.59 -33.38 -43.38
N CYS A 476 -17.57 -33.52 -42.53
CA CYS A 476 -16.38 -34.33 -42.81
C CYS A 476 -16.68 -35.82 -42.93
N VAL A 477 -17.57 -36.36 -42.09
CA VAL A 477 -18.00 -37.77 -42.14
C VAL A 477 -18.70 -38.10 -43.48
N GLY A 478 -19.35 -37.12 -44.11
CA GLY A 478 -19.91 -37.28 -45.46
C GLY A 478 -18.89 -37.63 -46.55
N TYR A 479 -17.61 -37.34 -46.32
CA TYR A 479 -16.51 -37.61 -47.26
C TYR A 479 -15.69 -38.85 -46.88
N ILE A 480 -16.18 -39.72 -46.00
CA ILE A 480 -15.43 -40.88 -45.50
C ILE A 480 -14.97 -41.85 -46.61
N GLN A 481 -15.65 -41.85 -47.75
CA GLN A 481 -15.31 -42.66 -48.93
C GLN A 481 -14.32 -41.99 -49.90
N ASP A 482 -14.12 -40.66 -49.82
CA ASP A 482 -13.17 -39.90 -50.64
C ASP A 482 -12.02 -39.37 -49.78
N TYR A 483 -10.91 -40.12 -49.79
CA TYR A 483 -9.71 -39.81 -49.01
C TYR A 483 -9.12 -38.42 -49.30
N LYS A 484 -9.17 -37.95 -50.56
CA LYS A 484 -8.57 -36.65 -50.92
C LYS A 484 -9.41 -35.50 -50.36
N LEU A 485 -10.73 -35.62 -50.50
CA LEU A 485 -11.65 -34.60 -50.01
C LEU A 485 -11.68 -34.58 -48.47
N LEU A 486 -11.73 -35.74 -47.83
CA LEU A 486 -11.66 -35.88 -46.36
C LEU A 486 -10.40 -35.25 -45.77
N LYS A 487 -9.23 -35.50 -46.39
CA LYS A 487 -7.96 -34.92 -45.95
C LYS A 487 -7.96 -33.38 -46.04
N SER A 488 -8.60 -32.82 -47.08
CA SER A 488 -8.71 -31.38 -47.25
C SER A 488 -9.65 -30.74 -46.23
N THR A 489 -10.79 -31.37 -45.94
CA THR A 489 -11.80 -30.86 -44.99
C THR A 489 -11.34 -30.98 -43.54
N ILE A 490 -10.64 -32.06 -43.16
CA ILE A 490 -10.04 -32.19 -41.82
C ILE A 490 -8.95 -31.13 -41.60
N ARG A 491 -8.12 -30.83 -42.62
CA ARG A 491 -7.13 -29.74 -42.52
C ARG A 491 -7.80 -28.38 -42.34
N ALA A 492 -8.85 -28.09 -43.10
CA ALA A 492 -9.62 -26.86 -42.96
C ALA A 492 -10.28 -26.74 -41.57
N MET A 493 -10.83 -27.83 -41.05
CA MET A 493 -11.42 -27.91 -39.72
C MET A 493 -10.38 -27.71 -38.61
N TYR A 494 -9.20 -28.30 -38.73
CA TYR A 494 -8.07 -28.11 -37.80
C TYR A 494 -7.61 -26.65 -37.76
N LEU A 495 -7.46 -26.01 -38.92
CA LEU A 495 -7.13 -24.58 -39.02
C LEU A 495 -8.20 -23.69 -38.36
N LYS A 496 -9.48 -24.03 -38.51
CA LYS A 496 -10.61 -23.24 -37.99
C LYS A 496 -10.79 -23.35 -36.47
N HIS A 497 -10.66 -24.55 -35.91
CA HIS A 497 -11.03 -24.82 -34.51
C HIS A 497 -9.84 -24.95 -33.54
N VAL A 498 -8.63 -25.22 -34.03
CA VAL A 498 -7.44 -25.45 -33.17
C VAL A 498 -6.49 -24.24 -33.14
N GLN A 499 -6.46 -23.40 -34.18
CA GLN A 499 -5.64 -22.17 -34.13
C GLN A 499 -6.24 -21.08 -33.24
N ASP A 500 -7.53 -21.14 -32.91
CA ASP A 500 -8.20 -20.16 -32.06
C ASP A 500 -7.84 -20.34 -30.56
N ASP A 501 -7.39 -21.52 -30.13
CA ASP A 501 -6.90 -21.76 -28.75
C ASP A 501 -5.63 -20.95 -28.43
N MET A 502 -4.83 -20.57 -29.44
CA MET A 502 -3.70 -19.66 -29.26
C MET A 502 -4.14 -18.20 -29.03
N ARG A 503 -5.35 -17.81 -29.45
CA ARG A 503 -5.91 -16.48 -29.17
C ARG A 503 -6.52 -16.39 -27.77
N ASP A 504 -7.16 -17.44 -27.29
CA ASP A 504 -7.73 -17.48 -25.94
C ASP A 504 -6.62 -17.51 -24.86
N TYR A 505 -5.46 -18.14 -25.12
CA TYR A 505 -4.25 -18.01 -24.28
C TYR A 505 -3.72 -16.57 -24.20
N VAL A 506 -3.84 -15.81 -25.30
CA VAL A 506 -3.51 -14.37 -25.33
C VAL A 506 -4.56 -13.53 -24.59
N SER A 507 -5.80 -14.00 -24.46
CA SER A 507 -6.87 -13.33 -23.71
C SER A 507 -6.70 -13.49 -22.19
N GLU A 508 -6.32 -14.68 -21.71
CA GLU A 508 -5.94 -14.86 -20.30
C GLU A 508 -4.69 -14.04 -19.92
N ASP A 509 -3.77 -13.87 -20.88
CA ASP A 509 -2.61 -12.99 -20.74
C ASP A 509 -3.00 -11.49 -20.84
N ALA A 510 -4.09 -11.16 -21.53
CA ALA A 510 -4.67 -9.82 -21.58
C ALA A 510 -5.38 -9.43 -20.28
N ASP A 511 -6.07 -10.38 -19.62
CA ASP A 511 -6.67 -10.14 -18.30
C ASP A 511 -5.59 -10.02 -17.21
N LYS A 512 -4.55 -10.86 -17.25
CA LYS A 512 -3.36 -10.67 -16.39
C LYS A 512 -2.69 -9.32 -16.63
N LYS A 513 -2.51 -8.92 -17.90
CA LYS A 513 -1.99 -7.58 -18.24
C LYS A 513 -2.90 -6.44 -17.77
N ASN A 514 -4.22 -6.60 -17.82
CA ASN A 514 -5.18 -5.61 -17.33
C ASN A 514 -5.13 -5.49 -15.79
N ASP A 515 -4.96 -6.59 -15.07
CA ASP A 515 -4.78 -6.55 -13.62
C ASP A 515 -3.42 -5.94 -13.24
N PHE A 516 -2.35 -6.25 -13.98
CA PHE A 516 -1.08 -5.54 -13.83
C PHE A 516 -1.20 -4.05 -14.19
N ALA A 517 -2.01 -3.68 -15.18
CA ALA A 517 -2.27 -2.29 -15.53
C ALA A 517 -3.04 -1.56 -14.43
N ARG A 518 -4.02 -2.21 -13.78
CA ARG A 518 -4.77 -1.67 -12.63
C ARG A 518 -3.88 -1.49 -11.40
N GLN A 519 -3.03 -2.48 -11.10
CA GLN A 519 -2.06 -2.37 -10.01
C GLN A 519 -1.02 -1.28 -10.30
N ARG A 520 -0.54 -1.17 -11.54
CA ARG A 520 0.35 -0.09 -11.98
C ARG A 520 -0.31 1.27 -11.82
N ASP A 521 -1.55 1.44 -12.25
CA ASP A 521 -2.30 2.71 -12.14
C ASP A 521 -2.59 3.10 -10.68
N HIS A 522 -2.87 2.12 -9.80
CA HIS A 522 -2.99 2.37 -8.36
C HIS A 522 -1.67 2.83 -7.74
N LEU A 523 -0.56 2.17 -8.07
CA LEU A 523 0.78 2.56 -7.62
C LEU A 523 1.21 3.90 -8.21
N GLU A 524 0.89 4.19 -9.47
CA GLU A 524 1.13 5.49 -10.12
C GLU A 524 0.36 6.61 -9.41
N LYS A 525 -0.93 6.40 -9.11
CA LYS A 525 -1.74 7.35 -8.35
C LYS A 525 -1.21 7.56 -6.93
N THR A 526 -0.76 6.49 -6.27
CA THR A 526 -0.19 6.57 -4.92
C THR A 526 1.16 7.29 -4.95
N MET A 527 2.01 7.00 -5.95
CA MET A 527 3.28 7.67 -6.17
C MET A 527 3.08 9.16 -6.49
N VAL A 528 2.14 9.51 -7.36
CA VAL A 528 1.79 10.90 -7.67
C VAL A 528 1.27 11.63 -6.42
N SER A 529 0.45 10.97 -5.60
CA SER A 529 -0.02 11.53 -4.33
C SER A 529 1.13 11.77 -3.36
N LEU A 530 2.05 10.81 -3.23
CA LEU A 530 3.24 10.93 -2.39
C LEU A 530 4.21 12.00 -2.89
N VAL A 531 4.46 12.08 -4.19
CA VAL A 531 5.27 13.14 -4.83
C VAL A 531 4.64 14.50 -4.57
N LYS A 532 3.31 14.63 -4.73
CA LYS A 532 2.60 15.88 -4.46
C LYS A 532 2.63 16.25 -2.98
N LYS A 533 2.57 15.27 -2.07
CA LYS A 533 2.71 15.49 -0.62
C LYS A 533 4.14 15.92 -0.26
N HIS A 534 5.15 15.25 -0.81
CA HIS A 534 6.56 15.59 -0.64
C HIS A 534 6.89 16.98 -1.19
N GLN A 535 6.34 17.34 -2.35
CA GLN A 535 6.50 18.68 -2.94
C GLN A 535 5.87 19.76 -2.03
N ARG A 536 4.70 19.48 -1.46
CA ARG A 536 4.03 20.39 -0.51
C ARG A 536 4.86 20.54 0.77
N GLU A 537 5.30 19.46 1.37
CA GLU A 537 6.16 19.48 2.57
C GLU A 537 7.49 20.20 2.28
N SER A 538 8.11 19.97 1.12
CA SER A 538 9.32 20.68 0.70
C SER A 538 9.09 22.19 0.51
N ASN A 539 7.94 22.58 -0.04
CA ASN A 539 7.59 23.99 -0.19
C ASN A 539 7.32 24.66 1.15
N VAL A 540 6.63 23.97 2.07
CA VAL A 540 6.41 24.44 3.45
C VAL A 540 7.75 24.61 4.16
N GLN A 541 8.66 23.63 4.04
CA GLN A 541 10.00 23.73 4.61
C GLN A 541 10.79 24.92 4.05
N LYS A 542 10.68 25.20 2.73
CA LYS A 542 11.32 26.37 2.11
C LYS A 542 10.74 27.68 2.62
N THR A 543 9.41 27.78 2.77
CA THR A 543 8.77 28.99 3.30
C THR A 543 9.13 29.22 4.77
N ASP A 544 9.18 28.15 5.57
CA ASP A 544 9.56 28.24 6.99
C ASP A 544 11.04 28.61 7.13
N ASN A 545 11.93 28.04 6.32
CA ASN A 545 13.34 28.43 6.30
C ASN A 545 13.52 29.90 5.90
N LEU A 546 12.74 30.41 4.93
CA LEU A 546 12.78 31.84 4.56
C LEU A 546 12.26 32.72 5.69
N ARG A 547 11.20 32.31 6.39
CA ARG A 547 10.67 33.02 7.56
C ARG A 547 11.70 33.06 8.69
N ILE A 548 12.30 31.92 9.03
CA ILE A 548 13.37 31.83 10.04
C ILE A 548 14.56 32.68 9.63
N MET A 549 14.96 32.70 8.36
CA MET A 549 16.02 33.59 7.88
C MET A 549 15.66 35.07 8.05
N GLN A 550 14.41 35.45 7.75
CA GLN A 550 13.93 36.82 7.94
C GLN A 550 13.91 37.23 9.42
N ASP A 551 13.44 36.34 10.29
CA ASP A 551 13.42 36.55 11.74
C ASP A 551 14.85 36.64 12.29
N ASN A 552 15.76 35.77 11.83
CA ASN A 552 17.18 35.86 12.16
C ASN A 552 17.81 37.17 11.68
N ILE A 553 17.47 37.66 10.49
CA ILE A 553 17.93 38.96 10.01
C ILE A 553 17.43 40.10 10.90
N ASN A 554 16.17 40.04 11.34
CA ASN A 554 15.58 41.05 12.22
C ASN A 554 16.24 41.01 13.61
N LEU A 555 16.43 39.82 14.18
CA LEU A 555 17.14 39.63 15.45
C LEU A 555 18.60 40.12 15.35
N ILE A 556 19.30 39.87 14.24
CA ILE A 556 20.66 40.38 14.03
C ILE A 556 20.66 41.92 13.95
N LYS A 557 19.65 42.53 13.32
CA LYS A 557 19.51 44.00 13.31
C LYS A 557 19.31 44.53 14.71
N GLU A 558 18.39 43.95 15.47
CA GLU A 558 18.09 44.35 16.85
C GLU A 558 19.32 44.17 17.77
N VAL A 559 20.01 43.02 17.68
CA VAL A 559 21.28 42.79 18.41
C VAL A 559 22.34 43.82 18.03
N ASN A 560 22.45 44.19 16.76
CA ASN A 560 23.42 45.21 16.33
C ASN A 560 23.02 46.61 16.78
N GLU A 561 21.73 46.92 16.85
CA GLU A 561 21.21 48.18 17.39
C GLU A 561 21.51 48.28 18.88
N LEU A 562 21.19 47.23 19.64
CA LEU A 562 21.52 47.11 21.06
C LEU A 562 23.03 47.18 21.31
N ARG A 563 23.86 46.60 20.43
CA ARG A 563 25.33 46.74 20.50
C ARG A 563 25.81 48.17 20.26
N ARG A 564 25.22 48.91 19.31
CA ARG A 564 25.54 50.33 19.12
C ARG A 564 25.11 51.16 20.32
N GLU A 565 23.92 50.92 20.85
CA GLU A 565 23.42 51.60 22.05
C GLU A 565 24.33 51.33 23.25
N LEU A 566 24.75 50.08 23.44
CA LEU A 566 25.70 49.68 24.46
C LEU A 566 27.06 50.37 24.26
N GLN A 567 27.56 50.45 23.02
CA GLN A 567 28.82 51.14 22.72
C GLN A 567 28.71 52.64 23.00
N ILE A 568 27.63 53.29 22.60
CA ILE A 568 27.38 54.71 22.91
C ILE A 568 27.29 54.93 24.42
N SER A 569 26.61 54.04 25.14
CA SER A 569 26.51 54.10 26.60
C SER A 569 27.88 53.90 27.25
N ASN A 570 28.70 52.97 26.76
CA ASN A 570 30.05 52.72 27.27
C ASN A 570 31.00 53.89 26.98
N VAL A 571 30.90 54.55 25.82
CA VAL A 571 31.67 55.77 25.53
C VAL A 571 31.25 56.89 26.49
N LYS A 572 29.94 57.08 26.73
CA LYS A 572 29.47 58.05 27.73
C LYS A 572 29.97 57.75 29.12
N ILE A 573 29.96 56.47 29.54
CA ILE A 573 30.51 56.05 30.83
C ILE A 573 32.02 56.34 30.87
N HIS A 574 32.77 56.00 29.83
CA HIS A 574 34.20 56.25 29.73
C HIS A 574 34.54 57.75 29.76
N ASP A 575 33.79 58.59 29.05
CA ASP A 575 33.96 60.04 29.06
C ASP A 575 33.68 60.62 30.45
N LEU A 576 32.65 60.12 31.14
CA LEU A 576 32.35 60.49 32.53
C LEU A 576 33.45 60.02 33.49
N GLU A 577 34.00 58.83 33.29
CA GLU A 577 35.13 58.30 34.06
C GLU A 577 36.42 59.08 33.83
N VAL A 578 36.71 59.47 32.58
CA VAL A 578 37.86 60.30 32.22
C VAL A 578 37.68 61.70 32.78
N ALA A 579 36.49 62.29 32.69
CA ALA A 579 36.17 63.57 33.32
C ALA A 579 36.32 63.50 34.85
N ALA A 580 35.90 62.40 35.48
CA ALA A 580 36.08 62.15 36.90
C ALA A 580 37.57 61.97 37.26
N LYS A 581 38.35 61.22 36.47
CA LYS A 581 39.80 61.05 36.65
C LYS A 581 40.59 62.34 36.44
N ILE A 582 40.19 63.19 35.48
CA ILE A 582 40.79 64.52 35.27
C ILE A 582 40.45 65.46 36.43
N ARG A 583 39.22 65.40 36.97
CA ARG A 583 38.85 66.10 38.21
C ARG A 583 39.67 65.63 39.41
N LEU A 584 39.85 64.31 39.57
CA LEU A 584 40.66 63.73 40.63
C LEU A 584 42.15 64.07 40.47
N ARG A 585 42.70 64.12 39.24
CA ARG A 585 44.07 64.58 38.97
C ARG A 585 44.25 66.09 39.16
N LYS A 586 43.27 66.92 38.82
CA LYS A 586 43.29 68.36 39.15
C LYS A 586 43.27 68.59 40.66
N ASN A 587 42.52 67.76 41.41
CA ASN A 587 42.52 67.79 42.87
C ASN A 587 43.82 67.21 43.48
N ALA A 588 44.39 66.15 42.91
CA ALA A 588 45.67 65.58 43.37
C ALA A 588 46.88 66.49 43.06
N ASN A 589 46.88 67.19 41.93
CA ASN A 589 47.92 68.17 41.59
C ASN A 589 47.79 69.49 42.38
N ALA A 590 46.60 69.80 42.91
CA ALA A 590 46.42 70.86 43.89
C ALA A 590 46.97 70.47 45.28
N SER A 591 47.01 69.17 45.60
CA SER A 591 47.57 68.64 46.85
C SER A 591 49.05 68.22 46.78
N LEU A 592 49.71 68.25 45.61
CA LEU A 592 51.13 67.88 45.46
C LEU A 592 52.11 69.05 45.56
N THR A 593 51.71 70.17 46.17
CA THR A 593 52.62 71.30 46.51
C THR A 593 52.65 71.63 48.00
N ALA A 594 52.03 70.81 48.85
CA ALA A 594 52.14 70.94 50.30
C ALA A 594 52.27 69.55 50.93
N ALA A 595 53.38 69.32 51.64
CA ALA A 595 53.71 68.18 52.50
C ALA A 595 54.68 67.11 51.94
N THR A 596 55.93 67.51 51.71
CA THR A 596 57.07 66.73 52.22
C THR A 596 57.23 67.00 53.72
N ALA A 597 56.62 66.19 54.57
CA ALA A 597 57.06 65.92 55.94
C ALA A 597 56.15 64.88 56.60
N SER A 598 56.78 63.98 57.37
CA SER A 598 56.18 63.06 58.34
C SER A 598 55.72 61.70 57.81
N ASN A 599 56.70 60.80 57.77
CA ASN A 599 56.50 59.37 58.08
C ASN A 599 55.89 59.24 59.48
N ASP A 600 54.83 58.45 59.64
CA ASP A 600 54.90 57.22 60.44
C ASP A 600 53.60 56.39 60.36
N ILE A 601 53.82 55.10 60.04
CA ILE A 601 53.12 53.90 60.54
C ILE A 601 51.62 53.75 60.24
N TYR A 602 51.29 52.93 59.24
CA TYR A 602 50.72 51.58 59.45
C TYR A 602 50.84 50.77 58.14
N LYS A 603 51.56 49.64 58.20
CA LYS A 603 51.58 48.62 57.15
C LYS A 603 50.17 48.03 57.03
N ILE A 604 49.45 48.37 55.97
CA ILE A 604 48.39 47.52 55.41
C ILE A 604 48.92 47.04 54.07
N GLY A 605 49.00 45.71 53.94
CA GLY A 605 49.55 45.03 52.78
C GLY A 605 48.91 45.51 51.49
N THR A 606 49.75 45.69 50.48
CA THR A 606 49.37 45.81 49.09
C THR A 606 48.52 44.60 48.68
N SER A 607 47.18 44.73 48.66
CA SER A 607 46.29 43.80 47.98
C SER A 607 46.34 44.06 46.45
N ALA A 608 47.49 43.79 45.86
CA ALA A 608 47.61 43.59 44.41
C ALA A 608 46.97 42.25 43.96
N ASP A 609 46.50 41.43 44.90
CA ASP A 609 45.88 40.12 44.65
C ASP A 609 44.35 40.18 44.47
N GLU A 610 43.67 41.28 44.83
CA GLU A 610 42.19 41.37 44.69
C GLU A 610 41.73 41.72 43.27
N TYR A 611 42.56 42.35 42.45
CA TYR A 611 42.22 42.63 41.04
C TYR A 611 42.61 41.50 40.08
N LYS A 612 43.48 40.56 40.48
CA LYS A 612 43.79 39.36 39.68
C LYS A 612 42.85 38.19 39.97
N ASN A 613 42.36 38.07 41.21
CA ASN A 613 41.43 37.00 41.59
C ASN A 613 40.02 37.19 41.02
N ALA A 614 39.55 38.42 40.79
CA ALA A 614 38.26 38.67 40.17
C ALA A 614 38.25 38.27 38.68
N ASP A 615 39.32 38.57 37.94
CA ASP A 615 39.46 38.14 36.55
C ASP A 615 39.67 36.62 36.46
N GLU A 616 40.44 36.00 37.38
CA GLU A 616 40.63 34.54 37.38
C GLU A 616 39.35 33.77 37.79
N ALA A 617 38.54 34.31 38.71
CA ALA A 617 37.25 33.73 39.08
C ALA A 617 36.21 33.86 37.95
N THR A 618 36.22 34.98 37.23
CA THR A 618 35.34 35.20 36.06
C THR A 618 35.76 34.30 34.90
N LEU A 619 37.07 34.17 34.64
CA LEU A 619 37.60 33.25 33.63
C LEU A 619 37.32 31.77 33.99
N ARG A 620 37.37 31.41 35.28
CA ARG A 620 37.01 30.07 35.76
C ARG A 620 35.52 29.79 35.60
N MET A 621 34.64 30.75 35.88
CA MET A 621 33.20 30.60 35.62
C MET A 621 32.91 30.45 34.12
N GLU A 622 33.51 31.28 33.26
CA GLU A 622 33.38 31.13 31.81
C GLU A 622 33.95 29.81 31.29
N MET A 623 35.07 29.33 31.85
CA MET A 623 35.63 28.01 31.52
C MET A 623 34.71 26.89 32.00
N MET A 624 34.08 27.02 33.16
CA MET A 624 33.15 26.02 33.69
C MET A 624 31.87 25.94 32.86
N GLU A 625 31.34 27.09 32.41
CA GLU A 625 30.20 27.16 31.49
C GLU A 625 30.54 26.62 30.10
N LYS A 626 31.71 26.97 29.54
CA LYS A 626 32.19 26.40 28.28
C LYS A 626 32.44 24.90 28.37
N ASN A 627 32.99 24.41 29.49
CA ASN A 627 33.20 22.99 29.71
C ASN A 627 31.87 22.24 29.85
N LYS A 628 30.88 22.82 30.54
CA LYS A 628 29.54 22.24 30.66
C LYS A 628 28.79 22.22 29.32
N LEU A 629 28.96 23.26 28.50
CA LEU A 629 28.44 23.28 27.13
C LEU A 629 29.14 22.23 26.25
N LEU A 630 30.44 22.06 26.38
CA LEU A 630 31.21 21.02 25.69
C LEU A 630 30.76 19.62 26.10
N GLU A 631 30.46 19.40 27.39
CA GLU A 631 29.96 18.13 27.91
C GLU A 631 28.58 17.80 27.34
N LEU A 632 27.67 18.78 27.30
CA LEU A 632 26.34 18.65 26.68
C LEU A 632 26.45 18.38 25.17
N GLN A 633 27.34 19.08 24.47
CA GLN A 633 27.58 18.85 23.04
C GLN A 633 28.22 17.48 22.77
N GLN A 634 29.09 16.99 23.67
CA GLN A 634 29.68 15.66 23.58
C GLN A 634 28.65 14.56 23.83
N GLU A 635 27.73 14.73 24.78
CA GLU A 635 26.61 13.82 25.00
C GLU A 635 25.65 13.79 23.81
N GLU A 636 25.35 14.95 23.22
CA GLU A 636 24.49 15.05 22.04
C GLU A 636 25.15 14.43 20.81
N MET A 637 26.44 14.67 20.59
CA MET A 637 27.25 13.97 19.58
C MET A 637 27.27 12.46 19.81
N LYS A 638 27.32 11.99 21.05
CA LYS A 638 27.26 10.56 21.39
C LYS A 638 25.89 9.95 21.10
N LYS A 639 24.80 10.67 21.39
CA LYS A 639 23.42 10.28 21.03
C LYS A 639 23.25 10.21 19.51
N LEU A 640 23.73 11.22 18.78
CA LEU A 640 23.70 11.25 17.32
C LEU A 640 24.54 10.14 16.69
N ARG A 641 25.71 9.82 17.25
CA ARG A 641 26.53 8.65 16.83
C ARG A 641 25.83 7.33 17.08
N ASN A 642 25.15 7.15 18.22
CA ASN A 642 24.36 5.96 18.50
C ASN A 642 23.18 5.81 17.53
N ILE A 643 22.50 6.92 17.18
CA ILE A 643 21.41 6.92 16.20
C ILE A 643 21.97 6.58 14.80
N LEU A 644 23.10 7.17 14.41
CA LEU A 644 23.79 6.82 13.16
C LEU A 644 24.22 5.35 13.13
N GLN A 645 24.75 4.82 14.24
CA GLN A 645 25.12 3.41 14.36
C GLN A 645 23.91 2.48 14.31
N GLN A 646 22.77 2.87 14.88
CA GLN A 646 21.50 2.13 14.74
C GLN A 646 20.97 2.17 13.30
N ILE A 647 21.12 3.29 12.60
CA ILE A 647 20.77 3.42 11.19
C ILE A 647 21.71 2.58 10.32
N GLU A 648 23.02 2.58 10.58
CA GLU A 648 24.01 1.75 9.86
C GLU A 648 23.81 0.26 10.12
N LEU A 649 23.47 -0.15 11.35
CA LEU A 649 23.10 -1.53 11.69
C LEU A 649 21.77 -1.94 11.03
N GLY A 650 20.82 -1.00 10.87
CA GLY A 650 19.61 -1.20 10.08
C GLY A 650 19.89 -1.31 8.57
N HIS A 651 20.91 -0.61 8.07
CA HIS A 651 21.24 -0.55 6.64
C HIS A 651 22.08 -1.73 6.12
N ASN A 652 22.56 -2.62 6.99
CA ASN A 652 23.11 -3.93 6.60
C ASN A 652 22.04 -4.98 6.29
N SER A 653 20.76 -4.62 6.37
CA SER A 653 19.63 -5.43 5.91
C SER A 653 19.20 -5.02 4.50
N ARG A 654 20.13 -4.95 3.55
CA ARG A 654 19.76 -4.87 2.13
C ARG A 654 19.31 -6.29 1.72
N PRO A 655 18.12 -6.47 1.13
CA PRO A 655 17.73 -7.79 0.65
C PRO A 655 18.70 -8.20 -0.45
N SER A 656 19.38 -9.33 -0.20
CA SER A 656 20.22 -10.01 -1.19
C SER A 656 19.37 -10.30 -2.43
N SER A 657 19.73 -9.66 -3.53
CA SER A 657 19.25 -10.02 -4.85
C SER A 657 19.77 -11.42 -5.20
N GLY A 658 18.88 -12.40 -5.18
CA GLY A 658 19.10 -13.70 -5.81
C GLY A 658 19.05 -14.88 -4.86
N GLN A 659 17.87 -15.44 -4.66
CA GLN A 659 17.73 -16.89 -4.51
C GLN A 659 16.32 -17.33 -4.93
N LYS A 660 16.28 -18.40 -5.72
CA LYS A 660 15.11 -19.03 -6.33
C LYS A 660 14.01 -19.29 -5.29
N LEU A 661 12.78 -18.94 -5.65
CA LEU A 661 11.57 -19.43 -4.99
C LEU A 661 11.44 -20.94 -5.19
N SER A 662 11.32 -21.67 -4.08
CA SER A 662 10.86 -23.06 -4.02
C SER A 662 9.37 -23.10 -3.66
N PRO A 663 8.61 -24.12 -4.10
CA PRO A 663 7.16 -24.05 -4.22
C PRO A 663 6.43 -24.16 -2.87
N ILE A 664 5.33 -23.43 -2.77
CA ILE A 664 4.32 -23.55 -1.71
C ILE A 664 3.64 -24.92 -1.86
N ASN A 665 3.88 -25.80 -0.90
CA ASN A 665 2.91 -26.84 -0.54
C ASN A 665 2.01 -26.26 0.54
N GLY A 666 0.71 -26.31 0.28
CA GLY A 666 -0.29 -25.96 1.25
C GLY A 666 -0.31 -26.96 2.40
N ASP A 667 -0.72 -26.48 3.56
CA ASP A 667 -1.37 -27.33 4.53
C ASP A 667 -2.52 -26.56 5.19
N LYS A 668 -3.61 -27.30 5.27
CA LYS A 668 -4.85 -26.97 5.95
C LYS A 668 -4.60 -26.94 7.45
N ASN A 669 -5.17 -25.96 8.14
CA ASN A 669 -6.09 -26.14 9.28
C ASN A 669 -6.68 -24.80 9.70
#